data_AF-A0A936W6Y2-F1
#
_entry.id   AF-A0A936W6Y2-F1
#
_cell.length_a   1.000
_cell.length_b   1.000
_cell.length_c   1.000
_cell.angle_alpha   90.00
_cell.angle_beta   90.00
_cell.angle_gamma   90.00
#
_symmetry.space_group_name_H-M   'P 1'
#
loop_
_entity.id
_entity.type
_entity.pdbx_description
1 polymer ?
#
loop_
_entity_poly.entity_id
_entity_poly.type
_entity_poly.pdbx_seq_one_letter_code
_entity_poly.pdbx_strand_id
1 'polypeptide(L)'
;MMPLRIRNDGAARVYNSIMTGFARRAIGIDNNSWQRFLDGQITFDNNIFSDFVAGSDFTSLVSAMDVPALVAHLNSRSNTIESPVLAGVSRTNDGGLDPRISAGSPALAGAKLIADDFFDAVPYRGAFNNKNNWALGWSALDANGHFGDLVVPAPAPVVVVKDIDINAGETITWTADNIYLLDGYVFAENGAVLNIEPGTIIKGVASPSTGDKTSALIMSRGSRINAIGTACEPIIFTAEFDDTNDPSDLTSNDRGLWGGLIILGNATVGVNGGEFNVEGIPSTEGRATYGGTNDADNSGSLKYVSIRHGGDKLEANNEINGLTLGGVGNGTTVDFVEVFANLDDGIEWFGGNVNVRHAAVSFCGDDSYDYDQSWDGKGQFWFSIQDQEGARGGEWDGSEASDLNPKVSPVISHATFIGGGTTTVNPDNNDALRIRNDGAAHVHNSVFTGFARRAIGIDNNSWQRFLDGDITFDNNVFSDFVAGSDFTSLVSAMDVPALVSHLETRGNVVEDPALAGVSRNPDGLLDPRVNPWGAAYGVAVQVNDPWFIPSRDIGAFADENWATCWTALDEYGYFGDLVSSVDDPSLSATDETISIYPNPTEEALNVSFELASTMDLHFRVIDMTGKTISRSAATRFDQGTALYTVDVASLSSGMFMITIETDQTILGRRVFVKK
;
A
#
# COMPACT_ATOMS: atom_id res chain seq x y z
N MET A 1 24.55 -42.73 -0.04
CA MET A 1 25.83 -42.04 0.25
C MET A 1 25.78 -41.59 1.72
N MET A 2 26.91 -41.43 2.40
CA MET A 2 26.97 -40.84 3.75
C MET A 2 27.15 -39.33 3.59
N PRO A 3 26.36 -38.46 4.26
CA PRO A 3 26.42 -37.01 4.02
C PRO A 3 27.79 -36.43 4.35
N LEU A 4 28.36 -36.80 5.50
CA LEU A 4 29.64 -36.28 5.94
C LEU A 4 30.67 -37.40 6.04
N ARG A 5 31.62 -37.39 5.12
CA ARG A 5 32.77 -38.31 5.13
C ARG A 5 34.07 -37.51 5.13
N ILE A 6 34.63 -37.32 6.33
CA ILE A 6 35.92 -36.67 6.54
C ILE A 6 37.02 -37.72 6.30
N ARG A 7 37.84 -37.46 5.30
CA ARG A 7 38.86 -38.40 4.83
C ARG A 7 40.12 -37.70 4.36
N ASN A 8 41.20 -38.47 4.21
CA ASN A 8 42.47 -38.00 3.65
C ASN A 8 43.03 -36.77 4.39
N ASP A 9 43.13 -36.86 5.73
CA ASP A 9 43.64 -35.79 6.58
C ASP A 9 42.77 -34.50 6.56
N GLY A 10 41.49 -34.65 6.17
CA GLY A 10 40.52 -33.57 6.19
C GLY A 10 40.09 -33.20 7.61
N ALA A 11 39.58 -31.97 7.79
CA ALA A 11 38.87 -31.57 8.99
C ALA A 11 37.78 -30.57 8.66
N ALA A 12 36.72 -30.56 9.46
CA ALA A 12 35.61 -29.64 9.33
C ALA A 12 34.99 -29.36 10.71
N ARG A 13 34.53 -28.13 10.90
CA ARG A 13 33.66 -27.77 12.01
C ARG A 13 32.29 -27.41 11.44
N VAL A 14 31.26 -28.17 11.85
CA VAL A 14 29.91 -28.09 11.31
C VAL A 14 28.97 -27.72 12.44
N TYR A 15 28.32 -26.57 12.27
CA TYR A 15 27.41 -25.97 13.24
C TYR A 15 26.01 -25.82 12.63
N ASN A 16 24.98 -25.84 13.48
CA ASN A 16 23.61 -25.44 13.13
C ASN A 16 23.05 -26.10 11.86
N SER A 17 23.47 -27.31 11.51
CA SER A 17 23.12 -27.93 10.21
C SER A 17 22.03 -28.98 10.37
N ILE A 18 21.18 -29.11 9.34
CA ILE A 18 20.17 -30.18 9.22
C ILE A 18 20.69 -31.24 8.25
N MET A 19 20.66 -32.51 8.66
CA MET A 19 21.03 -33.64 7.82
C MET A 19 19.92 -34.68 7.86
N THR A 20 19.27 -34.90 6.72
CA THR A 20 18.09 -35.78 6.62
C THR A 20 18.04 -36.58 5.32
N GLY A 21 17.37 -37.73 5.35
CA GLY A 21 16.98 -38.48 4.15
C GLY A 21 18.10 -39.26 3.48
N PHE A 22 19.10 -39.72 4.25
CA PHE A 22 20.25 -40.46 3.72
C PHE A 22 20.12 -41.99 3.92
N ALA A 23 20.41 -42.74 2.87
CA ALA A 23 20.36 -44.21 2.88
C ALA A 23 21.47 -44.92 3.67
N ARG A 24 22.33 -44.18 4.39
CA ARG A 24 23.47 -44.72 5.15
C ARG A 24 23.60 -43.97 6.49
N ARG A 25 24.77 -44.09 7.12
CA ARG A 25 25.17 -43.35 8.32
C ARG A 25 25.33 -41.85 8.02
N ALA A 26 25.30 -41.02 9.05
CA ALA A 26 25.46 -39.58 8.98
C ALA A 26 26.94 -39.14 8.85
N ILE A 27 27.81 -39.62 9.75
CA ILE A 27 29.19 -39.13 9.87
C ILE A 27 30.18 -40.29 9.74
N GLY A 28 31.24 -40.06 8.96
CA GLY A 28 32.37 -40.95 8.84
C GLY A 28 33.68 -40.20 8.98
N ILE A 29 34.54 -40.61 9.90
CA ILE A 29 35.91 -40.10 10.05
C ILE A 29 36.86 -41.26 9.77
N ASP A 30 37.69 -41.13 8.73
CA ASP A 30 38.68 -42.16 8.42
C ASP A 30 39.91 -42.09 9.35
N ASN A 31 40.75 -43.12 9.27
CA ASN A 31 41.92 -43.23 10.13
C ASN A 31 42.90 -42.05 9.99
N ASN A 32 43.04 -41.52 8.78
CA ASN A 32 43.97 -40.43 8.50
C ASN A 32 43.47 -39.10 9.09
N SER A 33 42.16 -38.94 9.26
CA SER A 33 41.54 -37.72 9.80
C SER A 33 41.24 -37.84 11.30
N TRP A 34 41.34 -39.04 11.88
CA TRP A 34 41.01 -39.28 13.29
C TRP A 34 41.90 -38.51 14.26
N GLN A 35 43.20 -38.36 13.95
CA GLN A 35 44.09 -37.55 14.79
C GLN A 35 43.61 -36.09 14.86
N ARG A 36 43.14 -35.52 13.74
CA ARG A 36 42.58 -34.16 13.71
C ARG A 36 41.30 -34.02 14.53
N PHE A 37 40.52 -35.08 14.69
CA PHE A 37 39.40 -35.11 15.63
C PHE A 37 39.89 -35.05 17.09
N LEU A 38 40.89 -35.85 17.45
CA LEU A 38 41.50 -35.82 18.78
C LEU A 38 42.13 -34.46 19.10
N ASP A 39 42.70 -33.80 18.09
CA ASP A 39 43.31 -32.47 18.20
C ASP A 39 42.26 -31.32 18.24
N GLY A 40 40.95 -31.63 18.22
CA GLY A 40 39.87 -30.64 18.28
C GLY A 40 39.65 -29.84 17.00
N GLN A 41 40.17 -30.32 15.87
CA GLN A 41 40.03 -29.66 14.56
C GLN A 41 38.76 -30.11 13.81
N ILE A 42 38.19 -31.25 14.20
CA ILE A 42 36.88 -31.72 13.72
C ILE A 42 35.85 -31.48 14.82
N THR A 43 34.73 -30.84 14.50
CA THR A 43 33.65 -30.60 15.47
C THR A 43 32.29 -30.64 14.79
N PHE A 44 31.35 -31.34 15.43
CA PHE A 44 29.92 -31.26 15.15
C PHE A 44 29.23 -30.68 16.38
N ASP A 45 28.54 -29.56 16.23
CA ASP A 45 27.87 -28.88 17.32
C ASP A 45 26.51 -28.32 16.87
N ASN A 46 25.48 -28.50 17.67
CA ASN A 46 24.14 -27.95 17.44
C ASN A 46 23.46 -28.37 16.11
N ASN A 47 23.74 -29.58 15.62
CA ASN A 47 23.14 -30.10 14.38
C ASN A 47 21.92 -30.98 14.65
N ILE A 48 21.00 -31.06 13.68
CA ILE A 48 19.84 -31.94 13.68
C ILE A 48 20.06 -33.08 12.69
N PHE A 49 19.82 -34.32 13.14
CA PHE A 49 19.90 -35.53 12.34
C PHE A 49 18.54 -36.23 12.28
N SER A 50 18.03 -36.55 11.08
CA SER A 50 16.77 -37.29 10.92
C SER A 50 16.78 -38.26 9.74
N ASP A 51 15.86 -39.21 9.73
CA ASP A 51 15.52 -40.04 8.55
C ASP A 51 16.70 -40.77 7.89
N PHE A 52 17.59 -41.31 8.71
CA PHE A 52 18.70 -42.15 8.28
C PHE A 52 18.33 -43.63 8.30
N VAL A 53 18.55 -44.34 7.19
CA VAL A 53 18.29 -45.79 7.12
C VAL A 53 19.18 -46.60 8.06
N ALA A 54 20.35 -46.07 8.46
CA ALA A 54 21.29 -46.77 9.32
C ALA A 54 20.80 -46.97 10.77
N GLY A 55 19.87 -46.14 11.24
CA GLY A 55 19.29 -46.23 12.57
C GLY A 55 18.89 -44.86 13.13
N SER A 56 18.45 -44.85 14.39
CA SER A 56 17.85 -43.69 15.07
C SER A 56 18.65 -43.24 16.30
N ASP A 57 19.91 -43.65 16.44
CA ASP A 57 20.81 -43.24 17.52
C ASP A 57 22.21 -42.92 17.00
N PHE A 58 23.00 -42.10 17.70
CA PHE A 58 24.31 -41.70 17.20
C PHE A 58 25.29 -42.87 17.00
N THR A 59 25.17 -43.95 17.76
CA THR A 59 26.01 -45.15 17.59
C THR A 59 25.80 -45.77 16.21
N SER A 60 24.54 -45.85 15.75
CA SER A 60 24.17 -46.34 14.43
C SER A 60 24.54 -45.36 13.30
N LEU A 61 24.55 -44.06 13.60
CA LEU A 61 24.76 -42.99 12.62
C LEU A 61 26.23 -42.64 12.35
N VAL A 62 27.19 -43.23 13.05
CA VAL A 62 28.62 -42.88 12.87
C VAL A 62 29.50 -44.05 12.47
N SER A 63 30.62 -43.74 11.83
CA SER A 63 31.74 -44.66 11.64
C SER A 63 33.07 -43.95 11.88
N ALA A 64 33.89 -44.48 12.77
CA ALA A 64 35.16 -43.88 13.17
C ALA A 64 36.10 -44.95 13.71
N MET A 65 37.37 -44.58 13.95
CA MET A 65 38.33 -45.45 14.64
C MET A 65 37.89 -45.77 16.07
N ASP A 66 37.29 -44.80 16.77
CA ASP A 66 36.66 -44.97 18.08
C ASP A 66 35.25 -44.36 18.05
N VAL A 67 34.25 -45.23 17.86
CA VAL A 67 32.83 -44.84 17.81
C VAL A 67 32.36 -44.26 19.16
N PRO A 68 32.62 -44.89 20.33
CA PRO A 68 32.27 -44.29 21.62
C PRO A 68 32.77 -42.86 21.81
N ALA A 69 34.01 -42.54 21.42
CA ALA A 69 34.56 -41.20 21.53
C ALA A 69 33.80 -40.18 20.66
N LEU A 70 33.46 -40.54 19.42
CA LEU A 70 32.68 -39.67 18.53
C LEU A 70 31.24 -39.48 19.01
N VAL A 71 30.60 -40.54 19.52
CA VAL A 71 29.25 -40.46 20.11
C VAL A 71 29.25 -39.57 21.34
N ALA A 72 30.26 -39.68 22.21
CA ALA A 72 30.40 -38.79 23.36
C ALA A 72 30.55 -37.31 22.93
N HIS A 73 31.33 -37.04 21.88
CA HIS A 73 31.46 -35.70 21.29
C HIS A 73 30.13 -35.14 20.78
N LEU A 74 29.32 -35.95 20.09
CA LEU A 74 28.03 -35.53 19.54
C LEU A 74 27.03 -35.20 20.66
N ASN A 75 26.93 -36.09 21.65
CA ASN A 75 26.03 -35.91 22.80
C ASN A 75 26.40 -34.70 23.67
N SER A 76 27.69 -34.32 23.73
CA SER A 76 28.15 -33.21 24.57
C SER A 76 28.00 -31.83 23.92
N ARG A 77 27.47 -31.73 22.70
CA ARG A 77 27.47 -30.50 21.87
C ARG A 77 26.13 -30.25 21.18
N SER A 78 25.03 -30.36 21.94
CA SER A 78 23.68 -29.98 21.50
C SER A 78 23.21 -30.58 20.16
N ASN A 79 23.81 -31.69 19.71
CA ASN A 79 23.35 -32.37 18.51
C ASN A 79 22.11 -33.19 18.88
N THR A 80 21.08 -33.17 18.04
CA THR A 80 19.81 -33.84 18.29
C THR A 80 19.44 -34.82 17.18
N ILE A 81 18.67 -35.85 17.53
CA ILE A 81 18.05 -36.77 16.58
C ILE A 81 16.55 -36.57 16.69
N GLU A 82 15.99 -35.80 15.76
CA GLU A 82 14.58 -35.39 15.73
C GLU A 82 14.21 -34.91 14.33
N SER A 83 12.91 -34.88 13.99
CA SER A 83 12.47 -34.37 12.70
C SER A 83 12.70 -32.86 12.62
N PRO A 84 13.35 -32.35 11.55
CA PRO A 84 13.47 -30.91 11.31
C PRO A 84 12.18 -30.27 10.79
N VAL A 85 11.13 -31.06 10.52
CA VAL A 85 9.83 -30.57 9.99
C VAL A 85 10.03 -29.66 8.76
N LEU A 86 10.78 -30.14 7.76
CA LEU A 86 10.92 -29.45 6.48
C LEU A 86 9.58 -29.50 5.71
N ALA A 87 9.28 -28.43 4.98
CA ALA A 87 8.05 -28.27 4.23
C ALA A 87 7.89 -29.31 3.10
N GLY A 88 8.98 -29.66 2.40
CA GLY A 88 8.97 -30.64 1.33
C GLY A 88 10.38 -31.18 1.01
N VAL A 89 10.50 -32.47 0.73
CA VAL A 89 11.79 -33.14 0.43
C VAL A 89 11.74 -33.96 -0.86
N SER A 90 10.87 -33.58 -1.80
CA SER A 90 10.75 -34.25 -3.09
C SER A 90 12.07 -34.23 -3.86
N ARG A 91 12.26 -35.25 -4.71
CA ARG A 91 13.41 -35.39 -5.61
C ARG A 91 12.98 -35.34 -7.08
N THR A 92 11.69 -35.10 -7.32
CA THR A 92 11.06 -34.98 -8.63
C THR A 92 10.71 -33.52 -8.91
N ASN A 93 10.47 -33.19 -10.17
CA ASN A 93 10.07 -31.86 -10.63
C ASN A 93 8.54 -31.70 -10.53
N ASP A 94 8.03 -31.88 -9.32
CA ASP A 94 6.60 -31.89 -9.00
C ASP A 94 6.20 -30.74 -8.06
N GLY A 95 7.06 -29.75 -7.88
CA GLY A 95 6.89 -28.71 -6.85
C GLY A 95 6.94 -29.25 -5.41
N GLY A 96 7.30 -30.52 -5.20
CA GLY A 96 7.27 -31.15 -3.88
C GLY A 96 8.51 -30.88 -3.02
N LEU A 97 9.49 -30.13 -3.52
CA LEU A 97 10.67 -29.73 -2.76
C LEU A 97 10.43 -28.35 -2.14
N ASP A 98 10.50 -28.26 -0.83
CA ASP A 98 10.49 -26.99 -0.13
C ASP A 98 11.38 -27.14 1.11
N PRO A 99 12.63 -26.67 1.04
CA PRO A 99 13.61 -26.91 2.09
C PRO A 99 13.43 -25.97 3.29
N ARG A 100 12.43 -25.08 3.28
CA ARG A 100 12.08 -24.24 4.42
C ARG A 100 11.62 -25.08 5.61
N ILE A 101 11.85 -24.54 6.81
CA ILE A 101 11.44 -25.16 8.07
C ILE A 101 10.01 -24.73 8.40
N SER A 102 9.10 -25.68 8.61
CA SER A 102 7.68 -25.39 8.92
C SER A 102 7.45 -25.07 10.40
N ALA A 103 6.29 -24.49 10.70
CA ALA A 103 5.80 -24.25 12.05
C ALA A 103 5.93 -25.49 12.95
N GLY A 104 6.36 -25.28 14.19
CA GLY A 104 6.61 -26.35 15.16
C GLY A 104 7.93 -27.09 14.97
N SER A 105 8.75 -26.72 13.99
CA SER A 105 10.10 -27.28 13.83
C SER A 105 11.01 -26.92 15.02
N PRO A 106 11.79 -27.88 15.56
CA PRO A 106 12.85 -27.59 16.54
C PRO A 106 14.00 -26.78 15.94
N ALA A 107 14.02 -26.58 14.62
CA ALA A 107 15.02 -25.81 13.91
C ALA A 107 14.70 -24.31 13.83
N LEU A 108 13.48 -23.87 14.20
CA LEU A 108 13.08 -22.44 14.14
C LEU A 108 13.87 -21.53 15.08
N ALA A 109 14.52 -22.12 16.09
CA ALA A 109 15.27 -21.40 17.09
C ALA A 109 16.54 -22.16 17.54
N GLY A 110 17.32 -21.52 18.41
CA GLY A 110 18.42 -22.17 19.12
C GLY A 110 19.70 -22.32 18.30
N ALA A 111 19.86 -21.59 17.20
CA ALA A 111 21.13 -21.50 16.50
C ALA A 111 22.23 -20.92 17.39
N LYS A 112 23.45 -21.45 17.24
CA LYS A 112 24.64 -20.90 17.90
C LYS A 112 25.24 -19.78 17.05
N LEU A 113 25.51 -18.64 17.68
CA LEU A 113 26.28 -17.57 17.05
C LEU A 113 27.71 -18.06 16.76
N ILE A 114 28.16 -17.86 15.52
CA ILE A 114 29.54 -18.09 15.10
C ILE A 114 30.19 -16.70 15.06
N ALA A 115 31.23 -16.50 15.87
CA ALA A 115 31.93 -15.21 15.98
C ALA A 115 32.87 -14.99 14.77
N ASP A 116 32.28 -14.80 13.60
CA ASP A 116 32.94 -14.50 12.33
C ASP A 116 31.94 -13.79 11.41
N ASP A 117 32.31 -12.58 10.97
CA ASP A 117 31.43 -11.66 10.22
C ASP A 117 30.99 -12.20 8.85
N PHE A 118 31.59 -13.30 8.37
CA PHE A 118 31.12 -13.99 7.17
C PHE A 118 29.78 -14.72 7.39
N PHE A 119 29.46 -15.13 8.62
CA PHE A 119 28.23 -15.88 8.91
C PHE A 119 27.10 -14.96 9.36
N ASP A 120 25.95 -15.09 8.71
CA ASP A 120 24.73 -14.41 9.15
C ASP A 120 24.31 -14.89 10.55
N ALA A 121 24.00 -13.93 11.43
CA ALA A 121 23.46 -14.20 12.75
C ALA A 121 21.96 -14.46 12.64
N VAL A 122 21.57 -15.72 12.49
CA VAL A 122 20.17 -16.15 12.36
C VAL A 122 19.70 -16.96 13.56
N PRO A 123 18.41 -16.91 13.94
CA PRO A 123 17.90 -17.65 15.09
C PRO A 123 17.70 -19.15 14.83
N TYR A 124 17.60 -19.55 13.55
CA TYR A 124 17.24 -20.90 13.12
C TYR A 124 18.44 -21.77 12.73
N ARG A 125 18.28 -23.09 12.83
CA ARG A 125 19.24 -24.11 12.37
C ARG A 125 18.89 -24.52 10.94
N GLY A 126 19.89 -24.69 10.09
CA GLY A 126 19.72 -25.01 8.66
C GLY A 126 20.01 -23.81 7.76
N ALA A 127 19.75 -23.99 6.47
CA ALA A 127 20.04 -22.98 5.43
C ALA A 127 18.80 -22.19 4.96
N PHE A 128 17.61 -22.53 5.48
CA PHE A 128 16.34 -21.94 5.08
C PHE A 128 15.53 -21.65 6.34
N ASN A 129 14.97 -20.44 6.43
CA ASN A 129 14.04 -20.07 7.51
C ASN A 129 12.62 -20.57 7.16
N ASN A 130 11.61 -20.02 7.83
CA ASN A 130 10.21 -20.34 7.59
C ASN A 130 9.52 -19.45 6.52
N LYS A 131 10.20 -18.41 6.05
CA LYS A 131 9.64 -17.42 5.12
C LYS A 131 10.27 -17.55 3.72
N ASN A 132 11.58 -17.36 3.64
CA ASN A 132 12.34 -17.13 2.41
C ASN A 132 13.05 -18.39 1.92
N ASN A 133 12.80 -18.74 0.67
CA ASN A 133 13.62 -19.70 -0.07
C ASN A 133 14.56 -18.95 -1.03
N TRP A 134 15.77 -18.66 -0.58
CA TRP A 134 16.79 -17.90 -1.33
C TRP A 134 17.23 -18.57 -2.64
N ALA A 135 16.84 -19.83 -2.88
CA ALA A 135 17.15 -20.55 -4.11
C ALA A 135 16.15 -20.30 -5.25
N LEU A 136 15.05 -19.59 -4.99
CA LEU A 136 14.07 -19.16 -5.99
C LEU A 136 14.67 -18.09 -6.91
N GLY A 137 14.22 -18.03 -8.17
CA GLY A 137 14.53 -17.01 -9.16
C GLY A 137 15.87 -17.15 -9.90
N TRP A 138 16.81 -17.98 -9.42
CA TRP A 138 18.13 -18.12 -10.05
C TRP A 138 18.65 -19.55 -10.17
N SER A 139 18.12 -20.50 -9.37
CA SER A 139 18.64 -21.86 -9.36
C SER A 139 18.04 -22.74 -10.45
N ALA A 140 18.79 -23.75 -10.89
CA ALA A 140 18.26 -24.76 -11.81
C ALA A 140 17.14 -25.60 -11.20
N LEU A 141 17.05 -25.71 -9.87
CA LEU A 141 15.94 -26.41 -9.21
C LEU A 141 14.64 -25.62 -9.40
N ASP A 142 14.71 -24.30 -9.23
CA ASP A 142 13.58 -23.41 -9.49
C ASP A 142 13.17 -23.43 -10.96
N ALA A 143 14.13 -23.20 -11.86
CA ALA A 143 13.88 -23.17 -13.31
C ALA A 143 13.31 -24.49 -13.88
N ASN A 144 13.56 -25.63 -13.21
CA ASN A 144 13.03 -26.93 -13.62
C ASN A 144 11.77 -27.35 -12.84
N GLY A 145 11.17 -26.47 -12.02
CA GLY A 145 9.91 -26.73 -11.33
C GLY A 145 10.02 -27.73 -10.17
N HIS A 146 11.16 -27.78 -9.49
CA HIS A 146 11.31 -28.61 -8.29
C HIS A 146 10.72 -27.95 -7.05
N PHE A 147 10.90 -26.63 -6.90
CA PHE A 147 10.42 -25.91 -5.73
C PHE A 147 8.91 -25.71 -5.76
N GLY A 148 8.27 -25.84 -4.60
CA GLY A 148 6.91 -25.39 -4.36
C GLY A 148 6.84 -24.52 -3.11
N ASP A 149 5.62 -24.10 -2.79
CA ASP A 149 5.30 -23.29 -1.62
C ASP A 149 4.48 -24.14 -0.63
N LEU A 150 5.17 -24.95 0.16
CA LEU A 150 4.59 -25.98 1.05
C LEU A 150 4.82 -25.67 2.52
N VAL A 151 5.51 -24.56 2.83
CA VAL A 151 5.85 -24.20 4.20
C VAL A 151 4.58 -23.91 4.97
N VAL A 152 4.51 -24.40 6.20
CA VAL A 152 3.49 -23.98 7.15
C VAL A 152 4.08 -22.80 7.91
N PRO A 153 3.56 -21.57 7.78
CA PRO A 153 4.11 -20.41 8.47
C PRO A 153 4.07 -20.57 9.99
N ALA A 154 5.19 -20.32 10.65
CA ALA A 154 5.28 -20.19 12.08
C ALA A 154 4.69 -18.82 12.46
N PRO A 155 3.87 -18.74 13.52
CA PRO A 155 3.37 -17.46 13.97
C PRO A 155 4.56 -16.57 14.36
N ALA A 156 4.53 -15.32 13.89
CA ALA A 156 5.52 -14.33 14.29
C ALA A 156 5.45 -14.16 15.83
N PRO A 157 6.61 -14.11 16.53
CA PRO A 157 6.64 -13.74 17.93
C PRO A 157 5.91 -12.42 18.17
N VAL A 158 5.11 -12.41 19.22
CA VAL A 158 4.37 -11.22 19.66
C VAL A 158 5.19 -10.49 20.71
N VAL A 159 5.48 -9.21 20.46
CA VAL A 159 6.11 -8.30 21.41
C VAL A 159 5.04 -7.33 21.91
N VAL A 160 4.66 -7.45 23.17
CA VAL A 160 3.77 -6.47 23.81
C VAL A 160 4.58 -5.23 24.15
N VAL A 161 4.18 -4.09 23.58
CA VAL A 161 4.80 -2.78 23.75
C VAL A 161 3.93 -1.95 24.70
N LYS A 162 4.57 -1.40 25.73
CA LYS A 162 3.96 -0.57 26.76
C LYS A 162 4.60 0.82 26.74
N ASP A 163 3.95 1.77 27.41
CA ASP A 163 4.45 3.14 27.55
C ASP A 163 5.92 3.23 28.04
N ILE A 164 6.34 2.32 28.91
CA ILE A 164 7.71 2.30 29.47
C ILE A 164 8.79 1.81 28.49
N ASP A 165 8.41 1.33 27.31
CA ASP A 165 9.33 0.64 26.39
C ASP A 165 10.03 1.58 25.39
N ILE A 166 9.61 2.85 25.26
CA ILE A 166 10.21 3.83 24.32
C ILE A 166 10.60 5.13 25.06
N ASN A 167 11.72 5.09 25.78
CA ASN A 167 12.12 6.17 26.67
C ASN A 167 12.89 7.30 25.95
N ALA A 168 12.99 8.46 26.61
CA ALA A 168 13.66 9.63 26.08
C ALA A 168 15.10 9.35 25.64
N GLY A 169 15.45 9.78 24.42
CA GLY A 169 16.79 9.65 23.84
C GLY A 169 17.19 8.25 23.37
N GLU A 170 16.31 7.24 23.50
CA GLU A 170 16.60 5.88 23.05
C GLU A 170 16.48 5.73 21.52
N THR A 171 17.21 4.77 20.95
CA THR A 171 17.00 4.35 19.56
C THR A 171 16.55 2.89 19.59
N ILE A 172 15.35 2.65 19.07
CA ILE A 172 14.68 1.36 19.09
C ILE A 172 14.45 0.92 17.64
N THR A 173 14.49 -0.39 17.40
CA THR A 173 14.21 -0.97 16.09
C THR A 173 13.18 -2.06 16.23
N TRP A 174 12.08 -1.92 15.48
CA TRP A 174 11.07 -2.93 15.29
C TRP A 174 11.32 -3.67 13.98
N THR A 175 11.27 -5.00 14.02
CA THR A 175 11.66 -5.88 12.92
C THR A 175 10.48 -6.67 12.40
N ALA A 176 10.48 -6.98 11.09
CA ALA A 176 9.40 -7.70 10.42
C ALA A 176 9.26 -9.18 10.83
N ASP A 177 10.18 -9.66 11.67
CA ASP A 177 10.09 -10.97 12.28
C ASP A 177 9.19 -11.01 13.52
N ASN A 178 8.75 -9.86 14.03
CA ASN A 178 7.83 -9.76 15.16
C ASN A 178 6.50 -9.11 14.75
N ILE A 179 5.44 -9.41 15.50
CA ILE A 179 4.23 -8.58 15.58
C ILE A 179 4.34 -7.76 16.86
N TYR A 180 4.14 -6.44 16.76
CA TYR A 180 4.16 -5.55 17.92
C TYR A 180 2.73 -5.23 18.36
N LEU A 181 2.40 -5.50 19.62
CA LEU A 181 1.08 -5.19 20.20
C LEU A 181 1.18 -4.00 21.15
N LEU A 182 0.58 -2.88 20.79
CA LEU A 182 0.48 -1.68 21.63
C LEU A 182 -0.56 -1.92 22.73
N ASP A 183 -0.15 -1.84 23.99
CA ASP A 183 -1.00 -2.04 25.16
C ASP A 183 -1.25 -0.70 25.89
N GLY A 184 -2.23 0.05 25.38
CA GLY A 184 -2.61 1.39 25.86
C GLY A 184 -1.98 2.51 25.03
N TYR A 185 -1.89 3.70 25.62
CA TYR A 185 -1.16 4.81 25.01
C TYR A 185 0.34 4.56 25.14
N VAL A 186 1.01 4.35 24.01
CA VAL A 186 2.46 4.13 23.95
C VAL A 186 3.14 5.39 23.42
N PHE A 187 3.88 6.09 24.29
CA PHE A 187 4.59 7.30 23.90
C PHE A 187 6.04 6.98 23.52
N ALA A 188 6.48 7.50 22.38
CA ALA A 188 7.90 7.68 22.10
C ALA A 188 8.33 9.04 22.62
N GLU A 189 9.10 9.04 23.70
CA GLU A 189 9.45 10.27 24.40
C GLU A 189 10.49 11.14 23.65
N ASN A 190 10.68 12.37 24.13
CA ASN A 190 11.58 13.35 23.53
C ASN A 190 12.98 12.77 23.23
N GLY A 191 13.45 12.95 22.00
CA GLY A 191 14.74 12.46 21.54
C GLY A 191 14.77 10.97 21.20
N ALA A 192 13.71 10.21 21.45
CA ALA A 192 13.61 8.83 21.02
C ALA A 192 13.55 8.72 19.48
N VAL A 193 14.16 7.67 18.93
CA VAL A 193 14.11 7.33 17.50
C VAL A 193 13.58 5.91 17.36
N LEU A 194 12.38 5.77 16.79
CA LEU A 194 11.79 4.48 16.47
C LEU A 194 12.03 4.16 15.00
N ASN A 195 12.86 3.16 14.72
CA ASN A 195 13.02 2.61 13.37
C ASN A 195 12.12 1.40 13.20
N ILE A 196 11.40 1.30 12.09
CA ILE A 196 10.52 0.18 11.78
C ILE A 196 10.92 -0.39 10.43
N GLU A 197 11.26 -1.67 10.39
CA GLU A 197 11.64 -2.36 9.15
C GLU A 197 10.44 -2.55 8.21
N PRO A 198 10.65 -2.57 6.88
CA PRO A 198 9.61 -2.95 5.90
C PRO A 198 8.93 -4.27 6.26
N GLY A 199 7.62 -4.38 6.04
CA GLY A 199 6.84 -5.58 6.34
C GLY A 199 6.50 -5.80 7.82
N THR A 200 6.84 -4.85 8.70
CA THR A 200 6.48 -4.95 10.12
C THR A 200 4.98 -4.74 10.33
N ILE A 201 4.39 -5.59 11.18
CA ILE A 201 2.99 -5.48 11.60
C ILE A 201 2.94 -4.99 13.06
N ILE A 202 2.18 -3.92 13.27
CA ILE A 202 1.93 -3.29 14.56
C ILE A 202 0.42 -3.29 14.79
N LYS A 203 -0.03 -3.69 15.97
CA LYS A 203 -1.46 -3.75 16.29
C LYS A 203 -1.80 -3.08 17.61
N GLY A 204 -2.93 -2.39 17.68
CA GLY A 204 -3.50 -1.89 18.92
C GLY A 204 -4.33 -2.95 19.66
N VAL A 205 -4.06 -3.14 20.96
CA VAL A 205 -4.87 -4.02 21.82
C VAL A 205 -6.25 -3.39 22.04
N ALA A 206 -7.32 -4.16 21.84
CA ALA A 206 -8.70 -3.67 21.93
C ALA A 206 -9.15 -3.38 23.38
N SER A 207 -8.44 -3.91 24.37
CA SER A 207 -8.72 -3.70 25.79
C SER A 207 -7.41 -3.56 26.57
N PRO A 208 -6.82 -2.36 26.60
CA PRO A 208 -5.49 -2.16 27.15
C PRO A 208 -5.45 -2.38 28.67
N SER A 209 -4.33 -2.92 29.16
CA SER A 209 -4.11 -3.27 30.56
C SER A 209 -3.88 -2.06 31.47
N THR A 210 -3.58 -0.91 30.88
CA THR A 210 -3.36 0.38 31.54
C THR A 210 -4.65 1.03 32.03
N GLY A 211 -5.81 0.62 31.48
CA GLY A 211 -7.09 1.27 31.71
C GLY A 211 -7.33 2.49 30.80
N ASP A 212 -6.46 2.72 29.82
CA ASP A 212 -6.73 3.66 28.73
C ASP A 212 -7.98 3.21 27.97
N LYS A 213 -8.66 4.15 27.29
CA LYS A 213 -9.87 3.82 26.54
C LYS A 213 -9.56 3.01 25.27
N THR A 214 -8.38 3.21 24.70
CA THR A 214 -7.90 2.55 23.48
C THR A 214 -6.38 2.46 23.48
N SER A 215 -5.82 1.76 22.49
CA SER A 215 -4.39 1.69 22.25
C SER A 215 -3.99 2.60 21.09
N ALA A 216 -2.92 3.39 21.25
CA ALA A 216 -2.42 4.28 20.20
C ALA A 216 -0.89 4.39 20.29
N LEU A 217 -0.24 4.68 19.16
CA LEU A 217 1.19 5.05 19.13
C LEU A 217 1.30 6.57 19.02
N ILE A 218 1.98 7.18 19.99
CA ILE A 218 2.14 8.63 20.06
C ILE A 218 3.61 9.00 20.00
N MET A 219 4.01 9.64 18.90
CA MET A 219 5.33 10.23 18.76
C MET A 219 5.31 11.61 19.41
N SER A 220 5.79 11.73 20.65
CA SER A 220 5.82 13.01 21.36
C SER A 220 6.78 14.01 20.71
N ARG A 221 6.53 15.30 20.96
CA ARG A 221 7.38 16.38 20.46
C ARG A 221 8.87 16.16 20.73
N GLY A 222 9.65 16.14 19.65
CA GLY A 222 11.10 15.91 19.65
C GLY A 222 11.53 14.45 19.49
N SER A 223 10.60 13.50 19.42
CA SER A 223 10.86 12.12 18.99
C SER A 223 10.84 12.01 17.46
N ARG A 224 11.32 10.88 16.93
CA ARG A 224 11.29 10.57 15.49
C ARG A 224 10.82 9.16 15.21
N ILE A 225 10.01 8.99 14.18
CA ILE A 225 9.62 7.70 13.62
C ILE A 225 10.20 7.54 12.21
N ASN A 226 10.91 6.45 11.95
CA ASN A 226 11.37 6.06 10.62
C ASN A 226 10.65 4.77 10.22
N ALA A 227 9.45 4.91 9.67
CA ALA A 227 8.65 3.82 9.13
C ALA A 227 8.73 3.88 7.61
N ILE A 228 9.70 3.19 7.04
CA ILE A 228 10.02 3.24 5.61
C ILE A 228 9.86 1.83 5.04
N GLY A 229 8.62 1.48 4.70
CA GLY A 229 8.28 0.25 4.00
C GLY A 229 8.59 0.30 2.50
N THR A 230 8.10 -0.70 1.78
CA THR A 230 8.14 -0.73 0.31
C THR A 230 6.77 -1.10 -0.25
N ALA A 231 6.56 -0.91 -1.56
CA ALA A 231 5.31 -1.31 -2.20
C ALA A 231 5.00 -2.82 -2.06
N CYS A 232 6.02 -3.67 -1.84
CA CYS A 232 5.83 -5.12 -1.65
C CYS A 232 5.88 -5.54 -0.18
N GLU A 233 6.35 -4.66 0.70
CA GLU A 233 6.53 -4.91 2.13
C GLU A 233 6.11 -3.65 2.90
N PRO A 234 4.82 -3.27 2.86
CA PRO A 234 4.32 -2.13 3.61
C PRO A 234 4.47 -2.35 5.11
N ILE A 235 4.54 -1.27 5.87
CA ILE A 235 4.40 -1.32 7.32
C ILE A 235 2.92 -1.17 7.63
N ILE A 236 2.33 -2.13 8.35
CA ILE A 236 0.90 -2.14 8.66
C ILE A 236 0.68 -1.84 10.14
N PHE A 237 -0.08 -0.78 10.42
CA PHE A 237 -0.67 -0.47 11.71
C PHE A 237 -2.15 -0.84 11.68
N THR A 238 -2.60 -1.72 12.57
CA THR A 238 -3.97 -2.24 12.55
C THR A 238 -4.51 -2.64 13.93
N ALA A 239 -5.64 -3.33 14.00
CA ALA A 239 -6.25 -3.84 15.21
C ALA A 239 -5.71 -5.21 15.62
N GLU A 240 -5.76 -5.54 16.92
CA GLU A 240 -5.35 -6.85 17.47
C GLU A 240 -5.95 -8.03 16.70
N PHE A 241 -7.21 -7.90 16.27
CA PHE A 241 -7.99 -8.96 15.66
C PHE A 241 -7.83 -9.11 14.14
N ASP A 242 -7.11 -8.20 13.48
CA ASP A 242 -6.83 -8.26 12.03
C ASP A 242 -5.84 -9.39 11.71
N ASP A 243 -6.27 -10.46 11.06
CA ASP A 243 -5.38 -11.42 10.40
C ASP A 243 -4.97 -10.90 9.02
N THR A 244 -3.84 -10.19 8.98
CA THR A 244 -3.23 -9.62 7.78
C THR A 244 -2.79 -10.64 6.71
N ASN A 245 -3.15 -11.92 6.84
CA ASN A 245 -3.01 -12.94 5.80
C ASN A 245 -4.37 -13.38 5.21
N ASP A 246 -5.48 -12.93 5.78
CA ASP A 246 -6.84 -13.18 5.34
C ASP A 246 -7.56 -11.85 5.10
N PRO A 247 -7.53 -11.31 3.87
CA PRO A 247 -8.15 -10.01 3.55
C PRO A 247 -9.69 -9.99 3.64
N SER A 248 -10.31 -11.09 4.08
CA SER A 248 -11.76 -11.20 4.27
C SER A 248 -12.20 -11.17 5.73
N ASP A 249 -11.27 -11.05 6.67
CA ASP A 249 -11.54 -11.11 8.11
C ASP A 249 -12.17 -9.82 8.65
N LEU A 250 -11.59 -8.66 8.32
CA LEU A 250 -12.07 -7.31 8.59
C LEU A 250 -12.36 -6.58 7.27
N THR A 251 -13.41 -5.79 7.29
CA THR A 251 -13.96 -5.11 6.10
C THR A 251 -13.94 -3.59 6.26
N SER A 252 -14.39 -2.87 5.23
CA SER A 252 -14.57 -1.41 5.27
C SER A 252 -15.55 -0.91 6.36
N ASN A 253 -16.33 -1.81 6.94
CA ASN A 253 -17.30 -1.50 8.01
C ASN A 253 -16.70 -1.68 9.41
N ASP A 254 -15.54 -2.32 9.53
CA ASP A 254 -14.90 -2.61 10.80
C ASP A 254 -13.97 -1.46 11.15
N ARG A 255 -14.48 -0.51 11.92
CA ARG A 255 -13.81 0.75 12.28
C ARG A 255 -13.74 0.85 13.79
N GLY A 256 -12.85 1.69 14.31
CA GLY A 256 -12.88 2.03 15.73
C GLY A 256 -12.24 0.98 16.63
N LEU A 257 -11.35 0.13 16.08
CA LEU A 257 -10.84 -1.06 16.78
C LEU A 257 -9.57 -0.77 17.58
N TRP A 258 -8.91 0.37 17.33
CA TRP A 258 -7.79 0.93 18.07
C TRP A 258 -7.65 2.43 17.74
N GLY A 259 -6.87 3.19 18.50
CA GLY A 259 -6.81 4.65 18.38
C GLY A 259 -6.28 5.16 17.04
N GLY A 260 -5.02 4.87 16.72
CA GLY A 260 -4.37 5.40 15.51
C GLY A 260 -2.90 5.78 15.74
N LEU A 261 -2.31 6.43 14.75
CA LEU A 261 -0.95 6.96 14.80
C LEU A 261 -0.97 8.48 14.99
N ILE A 262 -0.38 8.96 16.09
CA ILE A 262 -0.29 10.38 16.40
C ILE A 262 1.17 10.83 16.33
N ILE A 263 1.45 11.85 15.52
CA ILE A 263 2.77 12.48 15.46
C ILE A 263 2.67 13.94 15.90
N LEU A 264 3.39 14.28 16.96
CA LEU A 264 3.42 15.59 17.56
C LEU A 264 4.77 16.27 17.29
N GLY A 265 4.73 17.41 16.61
CA GLY A 265 5.89 18.20 16.24
C GLY A 265 5.98 19.54 16.98
N ASN A 266 6.99 20.31 16.61
CA ASN A 266 7.34 21.61 17.20
C ASN A 266 7.17 22.79 16.23
N ALA A 267 6.44 22.61 15.13
CA ALA A 267 6.16 23.65 14.14
C ALA A 267 5.05 24.60 14.59
N THR A 268 4.91 25.72 13.88
CA THR A 268 3.95 26.76 14.20
C THR A 268 2.51 26.25 14.05
N VAL A 269 1.63 26.61 14.98
CA VAL A 269 0.20 26.26 14.96
C VAL A 269 -0.65 27.49 15.26
N GLY A 270 -1.86 27.56 14.70
CA GLY A 270 -2.81 28.67 14.80
C GLY A 270 -3.66 28.65 16.07
N VAL A 271 -3.03 28.46 17.23
CA VAL A 271 -3.69 28.43 18.55
C VAL A 271 -3.14 29.51 19.48
N ASN A 272 -3.91 29.88 20.50
CA ASN A 272 -3.44 30.85 21.47
C ASN A 272 -2.26 30.31 22.29
N GLY A 273 -1.11 31.00 22.25
CA GLY A 273 0.12 30.56 22.91
C GLY A 273 1.03 29.68 22.07
N GLY A 274 0.58 29.23 20.89
CA GLY A 274 1.39 28.46 19.94
C GLY A 274 1.67 27.01 20.34
N GLU A 275 1.00 26.50 21.38
CA GLU A 275 1.08 25.11 21.83
C GLU A 275 -0.32 24.65 22.25
N PHE A 276 -0.65 23.39 21.96
CA PHE A 276 -1.91 22.78 22.37
C PHE A 276 -1.73 21.30 22.71
N ASN A 277 -2.69 20.72 23.40
CA ASN A 277 -2.71 19.28 23.68
C ASN A 277 -3.54 18.59 22.60
N VAL A 278 -3.05 17.48 22.04
CA VAL A 278 -3.81 16.72 21.05
C VAL A 278 -5.10 16.19 21.67
N GLU A 279 -6.16 16.17 20.87
CA GLU A 279 -7.40 15.51 21.25
C GLU A 279 -7.21 14.00 21.39
N GLY A 280 -8.18 13.34 22.01
CA GLY A 280 -8.14 11.91 22.31
C GLY A 280 -7.19 11.54 23.46
N ILE A 281 -6.29 12.42 23.88
CA ILE A 281 -5.36 12.18 24.98
C ILE A 281 -5.64 13.12 26.15
N PRO A 282 -5.68 12.63 27.41
CA PRO A 282 -5.96 13.48 28.57
C PRO A 282 -5.03 14.70 28.64
N SER A 283 -5.58 15.90 28.83
CA SER A 283 -4.79 17.15 28.94
C SER A 283 -3.80 17.20 30.10
N THR A 284 -3.88 16.25 31.04
CA THR A 284 -2.90 16.05 32.11
C THR A 284 -1.64 15.32 31.65
N GLU A 285 -1.66 14.72 30.45
CA GLU A 285 -0.53 14.02 29.84
C GLU A 285 0.32 15.01 29.02
N GLY A 286 1.32 15.61 29.67
CA GLY A 286 2.16 16.63 29.04
C GLY A 286 2.98 16.15 27.83
N ARG A 287 3.16 14.83 27.65
CA ARG A 287 3.82 14.26 26.47
C ARG A 287 2.97 14.37 25.19
N ALA A 288 1.68 14.72 25.33
CA ALA A 288 0.71 14.87 24.25
C ALA A 288 0.59 16.33 23.73
N THR A 289 1.49 17.22 24.15
CA THR A 289 1.56 18.60 23.68
C THR A 289 2.32 18.71 22.35
N TYR A 290 1.76 19.46 21.40
CA TYR A 290 2.38 19.83 20.12
C TYR A 290 2.39 21.34 19.91
N GLY A 291 2.98 21.77 18.79
CA GLY A 291 3.12 23.17 18.43
C GLY A 291 4.45 23.74 18.90
N GLY A 292 4.77 24.95 18.45
CA GLY A 292 6.02 25.63 18.74
C GLY A 292 6.34 26.70 17.72
N THR A 293 7.63 26.80 17.38
CA THR A 293 8.16 27.85 16.49
C THR A 293 9.17 27.32 15.47
N ASN A 294 9.34 26.00 15.39
CA ASN A 294 10.31 25.35 14.53
C ASN A 294 9.61 24.70 13.34
N ASP A 295 9.34 25.50 12.32
CA ASP A 295 8.75 25.05 11.06
C ASP A 295 9.63 24.06 10.28
N ALA A 296 10.92 23.98 10.61
CA ALA A 296 11.86 23.00 10.08
C ALA A 296 12.00 21.76 10.99
N ASP A 297 11.08 21.56 11.94
CA ASP A 297 11.03 20.37 12.78
C ASP A 297 10.96 19.10 11.93
N ASN A 298 11.59 18.04 12.43
CA ASN A 298 11.69 16.76 11.74
C ASN A 298 11.35 15.64 12.72
N SER A 299 10.12 15.13 12.56
CA SER A 299 9.52 14.01 13.29
C SER A 299 9.78 12.66 12.61
N GLY A 300 10.58 12.63 11.54
CA GLY A 300 11.04 11.42 10.86
C GLY A 300 10.45 11.24 9.45
N SER A 301 10.12 10.00 9.10
CA SER A 301 9.66 9.63 7.76
C SER A 301 8.63 8.50 7.80
N LEU A 302 7.50 8.70 7.11
CA LEU A 302 6.52 7.68 6.78
C LEU A 302 6.57 7.41 5.28
N LYS A 303 6.81 6.17 4.89
CA LYS A 303 6.74 5.72 3.49
C LYS A 303 6.23 4.29 3.34
N TYR A 304 5.24 4.08 2.48
CA TYR A 304 4.53 2.80 2.32
C TYR A 304 4.02 2.29 3.67
N VAL A 305 3.22 3.15 4.32
CA VAL A 305 2.63 2.90 5.63
C VAL A 305 1.12 2.77 5.47
N SER A 306 0.58 1.66 5.96
CA SER A 306 -0.83 1.34 5.95
C SER A 306 -1.40 1.41 7.35
N ILE A 307 -2.40 2.27 7.56
CA ILE A 307 -3.08 2.43 8.85
C ILE A 307 -4.53 2.00 8.66
N ARG A 308 -4.95 0.94 9.36
CA ARG A 308 -6.24 0.28 9.12
C ARG A 308 -7.08 0.19 10.39
N HIS A 309 -8.40 0.24 10.21
CA HIS A 309 -9.39 -0.10 11.24
C HIS A 309 -9.27 0.72 12.53
N GLY A 310 -8.66 1.91 12.43
CA GLY A 310 -8.35 2.78 13.54
C GLY A 310 -9.50 3.70 13.95
N GLY A 311 -9.13 4.74 14.68
CA GLY A 311 -10.00 5.76 15.20
C GLY A 311 -10.63 5.35 16.52
N ASP A 312 -10.97 6.29 17.37
CA ASP A 312 -11.85 6.00 18.51
C ASP A 312 -12.57 7.25 19.00
N LYS A 313 -13.87 7.12 19.26
CA LYS A 313 -14.70 8.19 19.79
C LYS A 313 -14.73 8.12 21.31
N LEU A 314 -13.75 8.76 21.94
CA LEU A 314 -13.57 8.63 23.39
C LEU A 314 -14.63 9.37 24.18
N GLU A 315 -15.00 10.58 23.74
CA GLU A 315 -16.12 11.40 24.21
C GLU A 315 -16.67 12.21 23.02
N ALA A 316 -17.66 13.09 23.23
CA ALA A 316 -18.13 13.94 22.14
C ALA A 316 -17.10 15.05 21.84
N ASN A 317 -16.66 15.17 20.58
CA ASN A 317 -15.65 16.15 20.12
C ASN A 317 -14.30 15.96 20.84
N ASN A 318 -13.93 14.70 21.06
CA ASN A 318 -12.67 14.28 21.62
C ASN A 318 -12.37 12.86 21.12
N GLU A 319 -11.82 12.79 19.92
CA GLU A 319 -11.60 11.56 19.17
C GLU A 319 -10.12 11.35 18.85
N ILE A 320 -9.77 10.16 18.36
CA ILE A 320 -8.46 9.87 17.76
C ILE A 320 -8.70 9.50 16.30
N ASN A 321 -7.85 10.01 15.41
CA ASN A 321 -7.95 9.86 13.96
C ASN A 321 -6.99 8.78 13.43
N GLY A 322 -7.07 8.45 12.14
CA GLY A 322 -6.21 7.43 11.56
C GLY A 322 -4.73 7.84 11.62
N LEU A 323 -4.43 8.98 10.99
CA LEU A 323 -3.15 9.66 11.11
C LEU A 323 -3.35 11.09 11.60
N THR A 324 -2.92 11.37 12.82
CA THR A 324 -2.93 12.73 13.39
C THR A 324 -1.56 13.38 13.28
N LEU A 325 -1.51 14.58 12.69
CA LEU A 325 -0.28 15.37 12.47
C LEU A 325 -0.39 16.71 13.19
N GLY A 326 -0.04 16.74 14.49
CA GLY A 326 -0.10 17.96 15.30
C GLY A 326 1.21 18.74 15.26
N GLY A 327 1.21 19.95 14.70
CA GLY A 327 2.37 20.84 14.66
C GLY A 327 3.61 20.22 13.99
N VAL A 328 3.42 19.35 13.00
CA VAL A 328 4.53 18.64 12.34
C VAL A 328 5.23 19.54 11.33
N GLY A 329 6.56 19.61 11.42
CA GLY A 329 7.39 20.48 10.58
C GLY A 329 7.68 19.91 9.18
N ASN A 330 8.11 20.80 8.26
CA ASN A 330 8.43 20.46 6.88
C ASN A 330 9.76 19.70 6.71
N GLY A 331 10.50 19.46 7.80
CA GLY A 331 11.63 18.54 7.83
C GLY A 331 11.21 17.07 7.84
N THR A 332 9.93 16.78 8.16
CA THR A 332 9.32 15.44 8.14
C THR A 332 8.92 15.05 6.72
N THR A 333 9.09 13.77 6.37
CA THR A 333 8.65 13.21 5.08
C THR A 333 7.42 12.33 5.27
N VAL A 334 6.35 12.60 4.52
CA VAL A 334 5.17 11.72 4.44
C VAL A 334 4.83 11.51 2.97
N ASP A 335 4.95 10.27 2.52
CA ASP A 335 4.79 9.89 1.11
C ASP A 335 4.30 8.44 1.05
N PHE A 336 3.32 8.08 0.22
CA PHE A 336 2.71 6.75 0.21
C PHE A 336 2.21 6.32 1.61
N VAL A 337 1.21 7.03 2.11
CA VAL A 337 0.48 6.66 3.33
C VAL A 337 -0.97 6.34 2.99
N GLU A 338 -1.55 5.33 3.63
CA GLU A 338 -2.98 5.09 3.56
C GLU A 338 -3.64 5.06 4.93
N VAL A 339 -4.91 5.43 4.93
CA VAL A 339 -5.83 5.22 6.04
C VAL A 339 -7.07 4.51 5.51
N PHE A 340 -7.37 3.34 6.06
CA PHE A 340 -8.48 2.48 5.65
C PHE A 340 -9.41 2.19 6.82
N ALA A 341 -10.71 2.41 6.64
CA ALA A 341 -11.73 2.07 7.64
C ALA A 341 -11.48 2.70 9.02
N ASN A 342 -11.13 3.99 9.06
CA ASN A 342 -11.03 4.74 10.32
C ASN A 342 -12.42 5.14 10.83
N LEU A 343 -12.66 5.12 12.15
CA LEU A 343 -13.96 5.50 12.70
C LEU A 343 -14.25 6.98 12.52
N ASP A 344 -13.22 7.80 12.69
CA ASP A 344 -13.26 9.25 12.56
C ASP A 344 -12.51 9.68 11.29
N ASP A 345 -11.87 10.84 11.30
CA ASP A 345 -11.09 11.35 10.18
C ASP A 345 -9.99 10.41 9.70
N GLY A 346 -9.75 10.44 8.38
CA GLY A 346 -8.66 9.69 7.76
C GLY A 346 -7.30 10.24 8.18
N ILE A 347 -6.96 11.40 7.62
CA ILE A 347 -5.75 12.15 8.00
C ILE A 347 -6.19 13.52 8.49
N GLU A 348 -5.74 13.89 9.68
CA GLU A 348 -6.00 15.20 10.25
C GLU A 348 -4.72 15.93 10.64
N TRP A 349 -4.63 17.21 10.24
CA TRP A 349 -3.55 18.10 10.66
C TRP A 349 -4.05 19.08 11.71
N PHE A 350 -3.30 19.20 12.81
CA PHE A 350 -3.46 20.30 13.76
C PHE A 350 -2.29 21.28 13.61
N GLY A 351 -2.41 22.20 12.65
CA GLY A 351 -1.37 23.15 12.28
C GLY A 351 -0.08 22.49 11.75
N GLY A 352 1.05 23.20 11.86
CA GLY A 352 2.33 22.78 11.28
C GLY A 352 2.39 23.03 9.77
N ASN A 353 3.40 22.45 9.11
CA ASN A 353 3.66 22.69 7.68
C ASN A 353 4.31 21.49 6.98
N VAL A 354 4.07 20.28 7.51
CA VAL A 354 4.46 19.03 6.85
C VAL A 354 3.76 18.91 5.50
N ASN A 355 4.49 18.45 4.48
CA ASN A 355 3.91 18.20 3.16
C ASN A 355 3.65 16.70 2.96
N VAL A 356 2.59 16.36 2.22
CA VAL A 356 2.17 14.97 1.97
C VAL A 356 1.98 14.72 0.47
N ARG A 357 2.75 13.78 -0.10
CA ARG A 357 2.88 13.63 -1.57
C ARG A 357 2.06 12.51 -2.21
N HIS A 358 1.77 11.42 -1.51
CA HIS A 358 0.80 10.41 -1.95
C HIS A 358 0.05 9.94 -0.71
N ALA A 359 -1.27 10.09 -0.72
CA ALA A 359 -2.13 9.70 0.38
C ALA A 359 -3.40 9.06 -0.15
N ALA A 360 -3.83 7.95 0.45
CA ALA A 360 -5.08 7.28 0.13
C ALA A 360 -5.93 7.16 1.39
N VAL A 361 -7.16 7.67 1.35
CA VAL A 361 -8.11 7.58 2.47
C VAL A 361 -9.38 6.90 2.01
N SER A 362 -9.72 5.77 2.62
CA SER A 362 -10.82 4.92 2.15
C SER A 362 -11.76 4.53 3.27
N PHE A 363 -13.05 4.73 3.04
CA PHE A 363 -14.12 4.25 3.92
C PHE A 363 -13.97 4.70 5.38
N CYS A 364 -13.55 5.95 5.61
CA CYS A 364 -13.52 6.54 6.95
C CYS A 364 -14.93 7.02 7.36
N GLY A 365 -15.19 7.10 8.67
CA GLY A 365 -16.50 7.45 9.21
C GLY A 365 -16.79 8.94 9.30
N ASP A 366 -15.77 9.78 9.18
CA ASP A 366 -15.91 11.23 9.13
C ASP A 366 -15.21 11.80 7.89
N ASP A 367 -14.38 12.83 8.02
CA ASP A 367 -13.76 13.53 6.92
C ASP A 367 -12.53 12.78 6.37
N SER A 368 -12.32 12.81 5.04
CA SER A 368 -11.18 12.07 4.48
C SER A 368 -9.86 12.77 4.80
N TYR A 369 -9.84 14.10 4.60
CA TYR A 369 -8.70 14.96 4.85
C TYR A 369 -9.19 16.22 5.57
N ASP A 370 -8.97 16.30 6.88
CA ASP A 370 -9.28 17.46 7.69
C ASP A 370 -8.00 18.21 8.04
N TYR A 371 -8.00 19.54 7.97
CA TYR A 371 -6.98 20.29 8.68
C TYR A 371 -7.59 21.41 9.48
N ASP A 372 -6.96 21.60 10.63
CA ASP A 372 -7.34 22.53 11.64
C ASP A 372 -6.12 23.34 12.08
N GLN A 373 -6.36 24.41 12.82
CA GLN A 373 -5.32 25.21 13.46
C GLN A 373 -4.20 25.69 12.52
N SER A 374 -4.55 26.07 11.29
CA SER A 374 -3.66 26.73 10.33
C SER A 374 -2.47 25.87 9.86
N TRP A 375 -2.76 24.69 9.31
CA TRP A 375 -1.75 23.93 8.57
C TRP A 375 -1.29 24.71 7.33
N ASP A 376 0.03 24.85 7.13
CA ASP A 376 0.69 25.58 6.03
C ASP A 376 1.50 24.64 5.14
N GLY A 377 0.88 23.55 4.69
CA GLY A 377 1.55 22.51 3.91
C GLY A 377 1.14 22.44 2.45
N LYS A 378 1.68 21.42 1.79
CA LYS A 378 1.37 21.05 0.41
C LYS A 378 0.88 19.60 0.33
N GLY A 379 -0.15 19.39 -0.47
CA GLY A 379 -0.72 18.09 -0.79
C GLY A 379 -0.59 17.78 -2.28
N GLN A 380 -0.09 16.60 -2.65
CA GLN A 380 -0.15 16.12 -4.03
C GLN A 380 -0.65 14.67 -4.08
N PHE A 381 -1.28 14.24 -5.18
CA PHE A 381 -1.74 12.85 -5.40
C PHE A 381 -2.55 12.26 -4.24
N TRP A 382 -3.50 13.05 -3.73
CA TRP A 382 -4.41 12.63 -2.67
C TRP A 382 -5.61 11.92 -3.27
N PHE A 383 -5.89 10.71 -2.81
CA PHE A 383 -7.06 9.93 -3.22
C PHE A 383 -7.99 9.72 -2.03
N SER A 384 -9.29 9.87 -2.24
CA SER A 384 -10.27 9.31 -1.32
C SER A 384 -11.45 8.64 -2.01
N ILE A 385 -11.97 7.62 -1.33
CA ILE A 385 -13.26 7.00 -1.66
C ILE A 385 -14.05 6.74 -0.37
N GLN A 386 -15.25 7.31 -0.32
CA GLN A 386 -16.15 7.18 0.83
C GLN A 386 -17.26 6.16 0.56
N ASP A 387 -17.80 5.58 1.63
CA ASP A 387 -19.11 4.96 1.63
C ASP A 387 -20.18 5.91 2.18
N GLN A 388 -21.36 5.39 2.52
CA GLN A 388 -22.50 6.22 2.92
C GLN A 388 -22.35 6.84 4.30
N GLU A 389 -21.42 6.34 5.12
CA GLU A 389 -21.15 6.81 6.47
C GLU A 389 -20.15 7.96 6.50
N GLY A 390 -19.35 8.18 5.44
CA GLY A 390 -18.37 9.28 5.40
C GLY A 390 -19.01 10.68 5.36
N ALA A 391 -18.36 11.64 6.04
CA ALA A 391 -18.91 12.99 6.21
C ALA A 391 -18.54 13.93 5.06
N ARG A 392 -17.26 14.20 4.78
CA ARG A 392 -16.84 15.10 3.69
C ARG A 392 -15.54 14.62 3.05
N GLY A 393 -15.30 15.04 1.82
CA GLY A 393 -14.00 14.83 1.19
C GLY A 393 -12.90 15.54 1.97
N GLY A 394 -13.13 16.80 2.34
CA GLY A 394 -12.32 17.50 3.34
C GLY A 394 -13.05 18.64 4.03
N GLU A 395 -12.71 18.83 5.31
CA GLU A 395 -13.07 19.97 6.14
C GLU A 395 -11.81 20.76 6.45
N TRP A 396 -11.80 22.03 6.07
CA TRP A 396 -10.59 22.84 5.97
C TRP A 396 -10.74 24.10 6.78
N ASP A 397 -10.16 24.05 7.97
CA ASP A 397 -10.25 25.06 9.01
C ASP A 397 -8.96 25.89 9.10
N GLY A 398 -9.12 27.12 9.57
CA GLY A 398 -8.03 28.06 9.78
C GLY A 398 -7.52 27.99 11.21
N SER A 399 -7.30 29.14 11.83
CA SER A 399 -6.99 29.20 13.27
C SER A 399 -8.26 29.05 14.13
N GLU A 400 -8.12 28.61 15.38
CA GLU A 400 -9.25 28.40 16.32
C GLU A 400 -10.12 29.65 16.58
N ALA A 401 -9.64 30.84 16.19
CA ALA A 401 -10.41 32.07 16.18
C ALA A 401 -9.99 32.96 14.99
N SER A 402 -10.95 33.64 14.35
CA SER A 402 -10.76 34.39 13.09
C SER A 402 -9.66 35.45 13.06
N ASP A 403 -9.18 35.90 14.22
CA ASP A 403 -8.16 36.94 14.39
C ASP A 403 -6.79 36.39 14.85
N LEU A 404 -6.67 35.07 15.01
CA LEU A 404 -5.41 34.42 15.35
C LEU A 404 -4.53 34.27 14.10
N ASN A 405 -3.21 34.24 14.33
CA ASN A 405 -2.21 33.99 13.29
C ASN A 405 -1.56 32.62 13.55
N PRO A 406 -0.95 31.98 12.54
CA PRO A 406 -0.78 32.48 11.16
C PRO A 406 -2.02 32.29 10.29
N LYS A 407 -2.26 33.23 9.36
CA LYS A 407 -3.22 33.03 8.27
C LYS A 407 -2.47 32.39 7.11
N VAL A 408 -2.85 31.17 6.75
CA VAL A 408 -2.11 30.30 5.83
C VAL A 408 -3.03 29.79 4.73
N SER A 409 -2.45 29.41 3.59
CA SER A 409 -3.20 28.95 2.41
C SER A 409 -2.50 27.72 1.82
N PRO A 410 -2.76 26.51 2.36
CA PRO A 410 -2.28 25.25 1.80
C PRO A 410 -2.47 25.15 0.30
N VAL A 411 -1.55 24.43 -0.36
CA VAL A 411 -1.64 24.17 -1.79
C VAL A 411 -1.85 22.68 -2.02
N ILE A 412 -3.02 22.31 -2.53
CA ILE A 412 -3.39 20.94 -2.88
C ILE A 412 -3.46 20.82 -4.39
N SER A 413 -2.80 19.81 -4.97
CA SER A 413 -2.90 19.55 -6.41
C SER A 413 -3.00 18.07 -6.75
N HIS A 414 -3.66 17.75 -7.86
CA HIS A 414 -3.80 16.37 -8.32
C HIS A 414 -4.47 15.50 -7.26
N ALA A 415 -5.59 15.97 -6.71
CA ALA A 415 -6.38 15.15 -5.79
C ALA A 415 -7.58 14.52 -6.53
N THR A 416 -7.99 13.32 -6.15
CA THR A 416 -9.21 12.67 -6.62
C THR A 416 -10.07 12.30 -5.42
N PHE A 417 -11.18 13.00 -5.23
CA PHE A 417 -12.14 12.76 -4.17
C PHE A 417 -13.40 12.09 -4.74
N ILE A 418 -13.73 10.91 -4.23
CA ILE A 418 -14.93 10.15 -4.58
C ILE A 418 -15.82 10.06 -3.34
N GLY A 419 -16.96 10.73 -3.37
CA GLY A 419 -17.91 10.76 -2.24
C GLY A 419 -18.65 9.43 -2.02
N GLY A 420 -19.63 9.42 -1.11
CA GLY A 420 -20.42 8.23 -0.74
C GLY A 420 -21.42 7.76 -1.81
N GLY A 421 -21.56 8.51 -2.91
CA GLY A 421 -22.52 8.28 -3.99
C GLY A 421 -23.78 9.13 -3.83
N THR A 422 -24.90 8.64 -4.35
CA THR A 422 -26.17 9.40 -4.37
C THR A 422 -26.94 9.40 -3.05
N THR A 423 -26.45 8.68 -2.04
CA THR A 423 -27.11 8.49 -0.75
C THR A 423 -26.06 8.54 0.35
N THR A 424 -26.41 9.18 1.46
CA THR A 424 -25.60 9.22 2.68
C THR A 424 -26.51 8.97 3.88
N VAL A 425 -25.97 8.32 4.89
CA VAL A 425 -26.60 8.15 6.21
C VAL A 425 -25.91 9.04 7.26
N ASN A 426 -24.80 9.68 6.90
CA ASN A 426 -24.09 10.63 7.75
C ASN A 426 -24.90 11.93 7.92
N PRO A 427 -25.06 12.44 9.15
CA PRO A 427 -25.83 13.66 9.43
C PRO A 427 -25.27 14.94 8.77
N ASP A 428 -23.99 14.97 8.42
CA ASP A 428 -23.30 16.11 7.79
C ASP A 428 -23.47 16.17 6.26
N ASN A 429 -24.17 15.18 5.68
CA ASN A 429 -24.70 15.15 4.32
C ASN A 429 -23.69 15.07 3.15
N ASN A 430 -22.45 14.60 3.34
CA ASN A 430 -21.53 14.25 2.24
C ASN A 430 -21.21 15.37 1.23
N ASP A 431 -20.52 16.42 1.72
CA ASP A 431 -19.91 17.47 0.89
C ASP A 431 -18.55 17.02 0.33
N ALA A 432 -18.17 17.50 -0.86
CA ALA A 432 -16.78 17.31 -1.28
C ALA A 432 -15.81 18.15 -0.45
N LEU A 433 -16.05 19.46 -0.36
CA LEU A 433 -15.22 20.38 0.44
C LEU A 433 -16.06 21.32 1.29
N ARG A 434 -15.61 21.52 2.52
CA ARG A 434 -16.09 22.59 3.41
C ARG A 434 -14.91 23.40 3.93
N ILE A 435 -14.91 24.70 3.66
CA ILE A 435 -13.88 25.64 4.12
C ILE A 435 -14.53 26.59 5.12
N ARG A 436 -14.05 26.59 6.36
CA ARG A 436 -14.65 27.36 7.46
C ARG A 436 -13.56 27.83 8.43
N ASN A 437 -13.95 28.56 9.47
CA ASN A 437 -13.07 28.97 10.58
C ASN A 437 -11.77 29.69 10.15
N ASP A 438 -11.87 30.62 9.19
CA ASP A 438 -10.70 31.31 8.58
C ASP A 438 -9.79 30.40 7.76
N GLY A 439 -10.24 29.19 7.43
CA GLY A 439 -9.56 28.26 6.54
C GLY A 439 -9.44 28.81 5.13
N ALA A 440 -8.38 28.38 4.44
CA ALA A 440 -8.14 28.72 3.05
C ALA A 440 -7.37 27.61 2.34
N ALA A 441 -7.35 27.62 1.01
CA ALA A 441 -6.58 26.69 0.19
C ALA A 441 -6.50 27.14 -1.27
N HIS A 442 -5.40 26.77 -1.93
CA HIS A 442 -5.25 26.78 -3.37
C HIS A 442 -5.36 25.35 -3.90
N VAL A 443 -6.38 25.06 -4.70
CA VAL A 443 -6.69 23.72 -5.22
C VAL A 443 -6.52 23.69 -6.74
N HIS A 444 -5.63 22.83 -7.22
CA HIS A 444 -5.24 22.73 -8.63
C HIS A 444 -5.39 21.33 -9.20
N ASN A 445 -5.93 21.18 -10.42
CA ASN A 445 -5.92 19.91 -11.15
C ASN A 445 -6.54 18.73 -10.38
N SER A 446 -7.63 18.97 -9.66
CA SER A 446 -8.28 17.93 -8.85
C SER A 446 -9.64 17.51 -9.42
N VAL A 447 -10.01 16.26 -9.15
CA VAL A 447 -11.30 15.65 -9.49
C VAL A 447 -12.14 15.55 -8.21
N PHE A 448 -13.40 15.98 -8.29
CA PHE A 448 -14.39 15.79 -7.24
C PHE A 448 -15.63 15.14 -7.85
N THR A 449 -15.99 13.94 -7.41
CA THR A 449 -17.11 13.20 -7.99
C THR A 449 -17.90 12.38 -6.97
N GLY A 450 -19.17 12.14 -7.24
CA GLY A 450 -19.96 11.13 -6.53
C GLY A 450 -20.35 11.52 -5.10
N PHE A 451 -20.66 12.79 -4.84
CA PHE A 451 -21.05 13.27 -3.51
C PHE A 451 -22.56 13.45 -3.36
N ALA A 452 -23.10 13.10 -2.18
CA ALA A 452 -24.54 13.14 -1.92
C ALA A 452 -25.10 14.56 -1.73
N ARG A 453 -24.25 15.59 -1.74
CA ARG A 453 -24.67 17.00 -1.67
C ARG A 453 -23.94 17.90 -2.64
N ARG A 454 -23.03 18.76 -2.17
CA ARG A 454 -22.43 19.86 -2.96
C ARG A 454 -20.91 19.70 -3.11
N ALA A 455 -20.33 20.42 -4.06
CA ALA A 455 -18.89 20.41 -4.28
C ALA A 455 -18.15 21.30 -3.28
N ILE A 456 -18.54 22.56 -3.13
CA ILE A 456 -17.77 23.53 -2.34
C ILE A 456 -18.70 24.32 -1.41
N GLY A 457 -18.46 24.24 -0.10
CA GLY A 457 -18.99 25.16 0.89
C GLY A 457 -17.92 26.10 1.40
N ILE A 458 -18.11 27.41 1.30
CA ILE A 458 -17.29 28.42 1.99
C ILE A 458 -18.17 29.09 3.04
N ASP A 459 -17.87 28.85 4.32
CA ASP A 459 -18.62 29.42 5.43
C ASP A 459 -18.26 30.91 5.61
N ASN A 460 -19.15 31.66 6.27
CA ASN A 460 -19.07 33.12 6.35
C ASN A 460 -17.74 33.64 6.94
N ASN A 461 -17.11 32.90 7.84
CA ASN A 461 -15.85 33.26 8.48
C ASN A 461 -14.62 33.01 7.61
N SER A 462 -14.73 32.26 6.51
CA SER A 462 -13.67 32.10 5.51
C SER A 462 -13.93 32.90 4.23
N TRP A 463 -15.10 33.50 4.09
CA TRP A 463 -15.44 34.28 2.89
C TRP A 463 -14.51 35.46 2.63
N GLN A 464 -13.99 36.11 3.68
CA GLN A 464 -13.02 37.20 3.51
C GLN A 464 -11.71 36.69 2.89
N ARG A 465 -11.24 35.48 3.28
CA ARG A 465 -10.07 34.84 2.68
C ARG A 465 -10.26 34.61 1.18
N PHE A 466 -11.47 34.24 0.75
CA PHE A 466 -11.80 34.15 -0.68
C PHE A 466 -11.69 35.51 -1.40
N LEU A 467 -12.24 36.59 -0.82
CA LEU A 467 -12.15 37.94 -1.41
C LEU A 467 -10.72 38.46 -1.49
N ASP A 468 -9.87 38.07 -0.53
CA ASP A 468 -8.46 38.46 -0.47
C ASP A 468 -7.59 37.62 -1.44
N GLY A 469 -8.15 36.56 -2.03
CA GLY A 469 -7.49 35.69 -3.00
C GLY A 469 -6.74 34.51 -2.39
N ASP A 470 -6.95 34.23 -1.10
CA ASP A 470 -6.33 33.10 -0.38
C ASP A 470 -7.03 31.77 -0.65
N ILE A 471 -8.26 31.81 -1.18
CA ILE A 471 -8.99 30.62 -1.63
C ILE A 471 -9.08 30.65 -3.15
N THR A 472 -8.43 29.68 -3.81
CA THR A 472 -8.56 29.54 -5.27
C THR A 472 -8.78 28.09 -5.69
N PHE A 473 -9.70 27.91 -6.64
CA PHE A 473 -9.88 26.68 -7.40
C PHE A 473 -9.48 26.91 -8.86
N ASP A 474 -8.49 26.17 -9.32
CA ASP A 474 -7.90 26.28 -10.65
C ASP A 474 -7.88 24.92 -11.37
N ASN A 475 -8.48 24.86 -12.56
CA ASN A 475 -8.40 23.69 -13.46
C ASN A 475 -8.89 22.37 -12.81
N ASN A 476 -10.01 22.39 -12.09
CA ASN A 476 -10.60 21.22 -11.46
C ASN A 476 -11.81 20.67 -12.23
N VAL A 477 -12.09 19.38 -12.07
CA VAL A 477 -13.22 18.67 -12.69
C VAL A 477 -14.22 18.25 -11.62
N PHE A 478 -15.49 18.56 -11.85
CA PHE A 478 -16.60 18.26 -10.94
C PHE A 478 -17.66 17.42 -11.67
N SER A 479 -18.11 16.32 -11.06
CA SER A 479 -19.18 15.48 -11.64
C SER A 479 -20.04 14.79 -10.57
N ASP A 480 -21.20 14.26 -10.97
CA ASP A 480 -22.00 13.32 -10.18
C ASP A 480 -22.35 13.77 -8.74
N PHE A 481 -22.79 15.02 -8.60
CA PHE A 481 -23.32 15.56 -7.35
C PHE A 481 -24.84 15.49 -7.32
N VAL A 482 -25.41 15.13 -6.17
CA VAL A 482 -26.88 15.12 -6.00
C VAL A 482 -27.46 16.54 -6.00
N ALA A 483 -26.73 17.57 -5.57
CA ALA A 483 -27.23 18.94 -5.55
C ALA A 483 -27.55 19.50 -6.95
N GLY A 484 -26.88 19.00 -7.99
CA GLY A 484 -27.15 19.38 -9.38
C GLY A 484 -25.96 19.18 -10.31
N SER A 485 -26.04 19.77 -11.50
CA SER A 485 -25.06 19.59 -12.58
C SER A 485 -24.53 20.91 -13.15
N ASP A 486 -24.59 21.99 -12.38
CA ASP A 486 -24.01 23.30 -12.71
C ASP A 486 -23.39 23.96 -11.47
N PHE A 487 -22.43 24.85 -11.65
CA PHE A 487 -21.73 25.47 -10.51
C PHE A 487 -22.66 26.21 -9.54
N THR A 488 -23.78 26.76 -9.99
CA THR A 488 -24.71 27.46 -9.10
C THR A 488 -25.35 26.49 -8.10
N SER A 489 -25.67 25.27 -8.54
CA SER A 489 -26.18 24.20 -7.69
C SER A 489 -25.12 23.54 -6.81
N LEU A 490 -23.85 23.55 -7.24
CA LEU A 490 -22.76 22.83 -6.58
C LEU A 490 -22.08 23.60 -5.45
N VAL A 491 -22.42 24.86 -5.21
CA VAL A 491 -21.72 25.69 -4.23
C VAL A 491 -22.62 26.32 -3.18
N SER A 492 -22.04 26.62 -2.03
CA SER A 492 -22.65 27.42 -0.97
C SER A 492 -21.64 28.43 -0.47
N ALA A 493 -22.02 29.71 -0.50
CA ALA A 493 -21.16 30.81 -0.10
C ALA A 493 -21.98 32.06 0.24
N MET A 494 -21.35 33.07 0.83
CA MET A 494 -21.99 34.37 1.10
C MET A 494 -22.44 35.08 -0.18
N ASP A 495 -21.66 34.95 -1.27
CA ASP A 495 -22.01 35.44 -2.61
C ASP A 495 -21.74 34.32 -3.64
N VAL A 496 -22.78 33.52 -3.91
CA VAL A 496 -22.72 32.41 -4.88
C VAL A 496 -22.32 32.88 -6.28
N PRO A 497 -22.89 33.95 -6.86
CA PRO A 497 -22.43 34.47 -8.16
C PRO A 497 -20.94 34.78 -8.22
N ALA A 498 -20.33 35.33 -7.16
CA ALA A 498 -18.90 35.60 -7.13
C ALA A 498 -18.05 34.32 -7.18
N LEU A 499 -18.42 33.29 -6.40
CA LEU A 499 -17.74 32.00 -6.42
C LEU A 499 -17.92 31.25 -7.75
N VAL A 500 -19.11 31.28 -8.33
CA VAL A 500 -19.38 30.70 -9.65
C VAL A 500 -18.52 31.39 -10.72
N SER A 501 -18.46 32.73 -10.72
CA SER A 501 -17.60 33.46 -11.66
C SER A 501 -16.12 33.11 -11.47
N HIS A 502 -15.66 32.88 -10.24
CA HIS A 502 -14.29 32.42 -9.98
C HIS A 502 -14.06 31.04 -10.61
N LEU A 503 -14.97 30.10 -10.42
CA LEU A 503 -14.83 28.74 -10.96
C LEU A 503 -14.79 28.74 -12.49
N GLU A 504 -15.76 29.42 -13.14
CA GLU A 504 -15.88 29.48 -14.61
C GLU A 504 -14.69 30.16 -15.29
N THR A 505 -14.07 31.15 -14.65
CA THR A 505 -12.96 31.91 -15.24
C THR A 505 -11.58 31.27 -15.05
N ARG A 506 -11.49 30.20 -14.25
CA ARG A 506 -10.22 29.58 -13.86
C ARG A 506 -10.08 28.12 -14.30
N GLY A 507 -10.72 27.78 -15.41
CA GLY A 507 -10.56 26.48 -16.07
C GLY A 507 -11.26 25.32 -15.38
N ASN A 508 -12.12 25.58 -14.39
CA ASN A 508 -12.91 24.52 -13.76
C ASN A 508 -14.08 24.11 -14.68
N VAL A 509 -14.41 22.83 -14.70
CA VAL A 509 -15.50 22.28 -15.51
C VAL A 509 -16.43 21.38 -14.70
N VAL A 510 -17.71 21.37 -15.06
CA VAL A 510 -18.69 20.38 -14.56
C VAL A 510 -18.93 19.35 -15.66
N GLU A 511 -18.06 18.35 -15.73
CA GLU A 511 -18.00 17.34 -16.78
C GLU A 511 -17.51 16.00 -16.21
N ASP A 512 -17.84 14.89 -16.87
CA ASP A 512 -17.40 13.56 -16.45
C ASP A 512 -15.86 13.43 -16.58
N PRO A 513 -15.14 13.14 -15.47
CA PRO A 513 -13.69 12.90 -15.52
C PRO A 513 -13.33 11.62 -16.28
N ALA A 514 -14.29 10.72 -16.55
CA ALA A 514 -14.13 9.41 -17.15
C ALA A 514 -13.11 8.53 -16.40
N LEU A 515 -13.27 8.42 -15.07
CA LEU A 515 -12.54 7.43 -14.28
C LEU A 515 -12.82 6.02 -14.82
N ALA A 516 -11.83 5.14 -14.80
CA ALA A 516 -11.93 3.80 -15.39
C ALA A 516 -12.93 2.89 -14.67
N GLY A 517 -13.04 3.03 -13.35
CA GLY A 517 -14.04 2.34 -12.55
C GLY A 517 -14.21 2.97 -11.18
N VAL A 518 -15.45 3.06 -10.71
CA VAL A 518 -15.76 3.45 -9.33
C VAL A 518 -16.59 2.35 -8.70
N SER A 519 -15.98 1.60 -7.79
CA SER A 519 -16.63 0.57 -6.98
C SER A 519 -16.31 0.76 -5.51
N ARG A 520 -17.29 0.45 -4.66
CA ARG A 520 -17.15 0.43 -3.20
C ARG A 520 -17.18 -1.00 -2.66
N ASN A 521 -17.09 -1.98 -3.54
CA ASN A 521 -17.06 -3.39 -3.18
C ASN A 521 -15.68 -3.96 -3.55
N PRO A 522 -15.23 -5.01 -2.85
CA PRO A 522 -14.05 -5.78 -3.22
C PRO A 522 -14.36 -6.69 -4.42
N ASP A 523 -14.63 -6.09 -5.57
CA ASP A 523 -15.02 -6.78 -6.81
C ASP A 523 -14.05 -6.55 -7.97
N GLY A 524 -12.91 -5.92 -7.71
CA GLY A 524 -11.91 -5.55 -8.71
C GLY A 524 -12.41 -4.53 -9.73
N LEU A 525 -13.44 -3.74 -9.39
CA LEU A 525 -14.02 -2.74 -10.30
C LEU A 525 -13.70 -1.28 -9.92
N LEU A 526 -12.89 -1.06 -8.88
CA LEU A 526 -12.34 0.27 -8.59
C LEU A 526 -11.09 0.49 -9.44
N ASP A 527 -11.09 1.53 -10.26
CA ASP A 527 -9.91 1.98 -11.00
C ASP A 527 -9.99 3.51 -11.16
N PRO A 528 -9.34 4.27 -10.26
CA PRO A 528 -9.47 5.73 -10.21
C PRO A 528 -8.60 6.45 -11.25
N ARG A 529 -7.96 5.73 -12.18
CA ARG A 529 -7.24 6.32 -13.31
C ARG A 529 -8.20 6.95 -14.32
N VAL A 530 -7.72 7.96 -15.01
CA VAL A 530 -8.49 8.73 -16.00
C VAL A 530 -8.37 8.09 -17.38
N ASN A 531 -9.48 7.88 -18.08
CA ASN A 531 -9.47 7.38 -19.46
C ASN A 531 -9.12 8.47 -20.51
N PRO A 532 -8.54 8.12 -21.68
CA PRO A 532 -8.10 9.05 -22.73
C PRO A 532 -9.12 10.01 -23.37
N TRP A 533 -10.36 10.02 -22.88
CA TRP A 533 -11.49 10.77 -23.44
C TRP A 533 -12.24 11.59 -22.40
N GLY A 534 -11.83 11.51 -21.12
CA GLY A 534 -12.44 12.25 -20.02
C GLY A 534 -11.99 13.70 -19.94
N ALA A 535 -12.77 14.52 -19.23
CA ALA A 535 -12.46 15.93 -19.01
C ALA A 535 -11.16 16.15 -18.22
N ALA A 536 -10.64 15.11 -17.56
CA ALA A 536 -9.41 15.15 -16.77
C ALA A 536 -8.14 14.78 -17.57
N TYR A 537 -8.26 14.21 -18.77
CA TYR A 537 -7.13 13.66 -19.52
C TYR A 537 -6.35 14.72 -20.31
N GLY A 538 -5.02 14.77 -20.14
CA GLY A 538 -4.16 15.59 -21.01
C GLY A 538 -4.20 17.10 -20.77
N VAL A 539 -4.88 17.56 -19.72
CA VAL A 539 -5.25 18.98 -19.54
C VAL A 539 -4.76 19.60 -18.23
N ALA A 540 -3.95 18.89 -17.43
CA ALA A 540 -3.41 19.46 -16.20
C ALA A 540 -2.48 20.64 -16.48
N VAL A 541 -2.52 21.65 -15.61
CA VAL A 541 -1.64 22.81 -15.66
C VAL A 541 -0.56 22.72 -14.60
N GLN A 542 0.67 23.09 -14.94
CA GLN A 542 1.77 23.00 -13.99
C GLN A 542 1.58 24.01 -12.84
N VAL A 543 1.65 23.52 -11.61
CA VAL A 543 1.78 24.36 -10.41
C VAL A 543 3.20 24.93 -10.35
N ASN A 544 3.33 26.25 -10.21
CA ASN A 544 4.62 26.95 -10.26
C ASN A 544 5.39 26.86 -8.93
N ASP A 545 5.65 25.65 -8.47
CA ASP A 545 6.46 25.35 -7.28
C ASP A 545 7.16 23.99 -7.49
N PRO A 546 8.50 23.92 -7.32
CA PRO A 546 9.28 22.73 -7.66
C PRO A 546 9.03 21.52 -6.75
N TRP A 547 8.30 21.69 -5.64
CA TRP A 547 7.90 20.57 -4.80
C TRP A 547 6.89 19.64 -5.50
N PHE A 548 6.02 20.20 -6.34
CA PHE A 548 5.02 19.46 -7.10
C PHE A 548 5.64 18.78 -8.32
N ILE A 549 5.35 17.49 -8.49
CA ILE A 549 5.72 16.71 -9.67
C ILE A 549 4.75 17.07 -10.79
N PRO A 550 5.23 17.44 -11.99
CA PRO A 550 4.35 17.62 -13.14
C PRO A 550 3.62 16.31 -13.46
N SER A 551 2.30 16.38 -13.59
CA SER A 551 1.49 15.30 -14.16
C SER A 551 0.73 15.83 -15.38
N ARG A 552 0.45 14.93 -16.32
CA ARG A 552 -0.31 15.21 -17.55
C ARG A 552 -1.80 15.40 -17.26
N ASP A 553 -2.33 14.61 -16.33
CA ASP A 553 -3.77 14.46 -16.10
C ASP A 553 -4.22 15.13 -14.80
N ILE A 554 -5.44 15.62 -14.78
CA ILE A 554 -6.12 16.11 -13.57
C ILE A 554 -6.49 14.88 -12.71
N GLY A 555 -6.32 15.00 -11.40
CA GLY A 555 -6.57 13.92 -10.45
C GLY A 555 -5.29 13.24 -9.96
N ALA A 556 -5.45 12.34 -9.00
CA ALA A 556 -4.37 11.69 -8.27
C ALA A 556 -3.61 10.61 -9.03
N PHE A 557 -4.14 10.15 -10.16
CA PHE A 557 -3.58 9.04 -10.92
C PHE A 557 -3.37 9.43 -12.38
N ALA A 558 -2.23 9.04 -12.92
CA ALA A 558 -1.91 9.14 -14.34
C ALA A 558 -2.01 7.74 -14.97
N ASP A 559 -0.98 7.30 -15.69
CA ASP A 559 -0.95 5.99 -16.34
C ASP A 559 -0.83 4.82 -15.32
N GLU A 560 -0.16 5.06 -14.19
CA GLU A 560 0.06 4.07 -13.13
C GLU A 560 -0.89 4.31 -11.95
N ASN A 561 -1.49 3.23 -11.44
CA ASN A 561 -2.18 3.26 -10.14
C ASN A 561 -1.14 3.04 -9.03
N TRP A 562 -0.60 4.13 -8.49
CA TRP A 562 0.43 4.09 -7.45
C TRP A 562 -0.02 3.46 -6.12
N ALA A 563 -1.33 3.24 -5.95
CA ALA A 563 -1.92 2.64 -4.75
C ALA A 563 -1.96 1.10 -4.80
N THR A 564 -1.60 0.45 -5.91
CA THR A 564 -1.53 -1.03 -5.95
C THR A 564 -0.34 -1.59 -5.16
N CYS A 565 -0.39 -2.86 -4.79
CA CYS A 565 0.59 -3.67 -4.06
C CYS A 565 0.71 -3.45 -2.54
N TRP A 566 0.41 -2.27 -2.03
CA TRP A 566 0.71 -1.92 -0.63
C TRP A 566 -0.49 -1.43 0.19
N THR A 567 -1.60 -1.13 -0.46
CA THR A 567 -2.80 -0.62 0.18
C THR A 567 -3.75 -1.75 0.58
N ALA A 568 -4.56 -1.52 1.61
CA ALA A 568 -5.68 -2.38 1.97
C ALA A 568 -6.70 -2.47 0.83
N LEU A 569 -6.88 -1.40 0.04
CA LEU A 569 -7.72 -1.45 -1.17
C LEU A 569 -7.25 -2.51 -2.17
N ASP A 570 -5.94 -2.59 -2.41
CA ASP A 570 -5.37 -3.60 -3.31
C ASP A 570 -5.47 -5.00 -2.70
N GLU A 571 -5.02 -5.14 -1.46
CA GLU A 571 -5.00 -6.41 -0.72
C GLU A 571 -6.41 -7.02 -0.60
N TYR A 572 -7.42 -6.17 -0.36
CA TYR A 572 -8.80 -6.60 -0.15
C TYR A 572 -9.56 -6.73 -1.49
N GLY A 573 -8.89 -6.53 -2.63
CA GLY A 573 -9.45 -6.81 -3.96
C GLY A 573 -10.42 -5.75 -4.48
N TYR A 574 -10.30 -4.49 -4.05
CA TYR A 574 -11.08 -3.40 -4.63
C TYR A 574 -10.54 -3.01 -6.01
N PHE A 575 -9.22 -2.93 -6.16
CA PHE A 575 -8.61 -2.47 -7.40
C PHE A 575 -8.72 -3.49 -8.54
N GLY A 576 -8.94 -2.97 -9.74
CA GLY A 576 -8.78 -3.69 -10.99
C GLY A 576 -7.92 -2.92 -11.99
N ASP A 577 -7.62 -3.57 -13.11
CA ASP A 577 -6.97 -2.95 -14.26
C ASP A 577 -8.02 -2.78 -15.37
N LEU A 578 -8.76 -1.68 -15.33
CA LEU A 578 -9.90 -1.40 -16.21
C LEU A 578 -9.62 -0.34 -17.27
N VAL A 579 -8.45 0.29 -17.22
CA VAL A 579 -8.04 1.27 -18.24
C VAL A 579 -7.78 0.56 -19.57
N SER A 580 -8.39 1.07 -20.63
CA SER A 580 -8.00 0.71 -21.99
C SER A 580 -6.77 1.54 -22.39
N SER A 581 -5.57 0.94 -22.40
CA SER A 581 -4.38 1.59 -22.95
C SER A 581 -4.34 1.42 -24.48
N VAL A 582 -3.73 2.38 -25.18
CA VAL A 582 -3.29 2.23 -26.58
C VAL A 582 -1.91 1.56 -26.68
N ASP A 583 -1.19 1.48 -25.57
CA ASP A 583 0.08 0.79 -25.43
C ASP A 583 -0.09 -0.38 -24.46
N ASP A 584 -0.58 -1.50 -24.98
CA ASP A 584 -0.51 -2.81 -24.33
C ASP A 584 0.31 -3.75 -25.24
N PRO A 585 1.44 -4.32 -24.75
CA PRO A 585 2.24 -5.28 -25.51
C PRO A 585 1.51 -6.58 -25.88
N SER A 586 0.32 -6.85 -25.32
CA SER A 586 -0.47 -8.05 -25.60
C SER A 586 -1.04 -8.08 -27.04
N LEU A 587 -1.27 -6.91 -27.64
CA LEU A 587 -1.74 -6.76 -29.03
C LEU A 587 -0.62 -6.20 -29.90
N SER A 588 0.34 -7.06 -30.23
CA SER A 588 1.47 -6.78 -31.13
C SER A 588 1.14 -6.35 -32.58
N ALA A 589 -0.13 -6.11 -32.91
CA ALA A 589 -0.51 -5.42 -34.13
C ALA A 589 -0.26 -3.93 -33.92
N THR A 590 0.96 -3.47 -34.14
CA THR A 590 1.27 -2.03 -34.11
C THR A 590 0.38 -1.29 -35.11
N ASP A 591 0.04 -0.04 -34.80
CA ASP A 591 -0.82 0.83 -35.62
C ASP A 591 -0.36 0.91 -37.10
N GLU A 592 0.91 0.61 -37.36
CA GLU A 592 1.55 0.62 -38.68
C GLU A 592 1.21 -0.59 -39.57
N THR A 593 0.69 -1.69 -39.02
CA THR A 593 0.45 -2.96 -39.77
C THR A 593 -0.99 -3.15 -40.24
N ILE A 594 -1.95 -2.39 -39.69
CA ILE A 594 -3.37 -2.54 -40.04
C ILE A 594 -3.67 -1.83 -41.34
N SER A 595 -4.02 -2.59 -42.38
CA SER A 595 -4.45 -2.09 -43.68
C SER A 595 -5.91 -2.43 -43.95
N ILE A 596 -6.71 -1.42 -44.26
CA ILE A 596 -8.12 -1.58 -44.64
C ILE A 596 -8.32 -1.30 -46.12
N TYR A 597 -8.86 -2.27 -46.86
CA TYR A 597 -9.12 -2.13 -48.29
C TYR A 597 -10.26 -3.01 -48.81
N PRO A 598 -11.03 -2.55 -49.81
CA PRO A 598 -11.02 -1.19 -50.34
C PRO A 598 -11.56 -0.19 -49.29
N ASN A 599 -11.03 1.03 -49.29
CA ASN A 599 -11.54 2.14 -48.49
C ASN A 599 -11.41 3.43 -49.32
N PRO A 600 -12.50 4.01 -49.85
CA PRO A 600 -13.90 3.69 -49.55
C PRO A 600 -14.36 2.31 -50.03
N THR A 601 -15.39 1.76 -49.39
CA THR A 601 -16.03 0.47 -49.73
C THR A 601 -17.54 0.63 -49.97
N GLU A 602 -18.13 -0.31 -50.69
CA GLU A 602 -19.57 -0.36 -50.96
C GLU A 602 -20.24 -1.54 -50.24
N GLU A 603 -19.68 -2.75 -50.32
CA GLU A 603 -20.33 -3.98 -49.78
C GLU A 603 -19.52 -4.67 -48.68
N ALA A 604 -18.20 -4.75 -48.82
CA ALA A 604 -17.33 -5.39 -47.84
C ALA A 604 -15.92 -4.80 -47.92
N LEU A 605 -15.17 -4.94 -46.83
CA LEU A 605 -13.77 -4.54 -46.76
C LEU A 605 -12.94 -5.63 -46.08
N ASN A 606 -11.66 -5.65 -46.37
CA ASN A 606 -10.71 -6.50 -45.69
C ASN A 606 -9.92 -5.68 -44.68
N VAL A 607 -9.74 -6.25 -43.50
CA VAL A 607 -8.83 -5.78 -42.45
C VAL A 607 -7.65 -6.75 -42.44
N SER A 608 -6.51 -6.29 -42.93
CA SER A 608 -5.24 -7.04 -42.90
C SER A 608 -4.41 -6.54 -41.73
N PHE A 609 -3.85 -7.45 -40.93
CA PHE A 609 -3.07 -7.14 -39.73
C PHE A 609 -2.03 -8.23 -39.46
N GLU A 610 -1.05 -7.98 -38.62
CA GLU A 610 0.01 -8.93 -38.24
C GLU A 610 -0.04 -9.22 -36.75
N LEU A 611 0.09 -10.50 -36.37
CA LEU A 611 0.05 -10.98 -34.98
C LEU A 611 1.40 -11.60 -34.57
N ALA A 612 1.93 -11.25 -33.42
CA ALA A 612 3.13 -11.86 -32.84
C ALA A 612 2.85 -13.16 -32.07
N SER A 613 1.58 -13.52 -31.81
CA SER A 613 1.19 -14.79 -31.19
C SER A 613 -0.22 -15.20 -31.64
N THR A 614 -0.56 -16.49 -31.47
CA THR A 614 -1.91 -17.01 -31.76
C THR A 614 -2.90 -16.53 -30.70
N MET A 615 -4.01 -15.92 -31.11
CA MET A 615 -5.01 -15.36 -30.20
C MET A 615 -6.42 -15.33 -30.80
N ASP A 616 -7.44 -15.18 -29.94
CA ASP A 616 -8.83 -15.02 -30.34
C ASP A 616 -9.17 -13.51 -30.46
N LEU A 617 -9.73 -13.11 -31.59
CA LEU A 617 -10.10 -11.72 -31.87
C LEU A 617 -11.57 -11.60 -32.25
N HIS A 618 -12.17 -10.46 -31.94
CA HIS A 618 -13.46 -10.07 -32.49
C HIS A 618 -13.41 -8.67 -33.09
N PHE A 619 -14.35 -8.39 -33.99
CA PHE A 619 -14.40 -7.14 -34.75
C PHE A 619 -15.73 -6.45 -34.49
N ARG A 620 -15.71 -5.14 -34.23
CA ARG A 620 -16.92 -4.31 -34.19
C ARG A 620 -16.91 -3.27 -35.30
N VAL A 621 -18.11 -2.93 -35.76
CA VAL A 621 -18.36 -1.73 -36.56
C VAL A 621 -19.14 -0.76 -35.68
N ILE A 622 -18.66 0.46 -35.58
CA ILE A 622 -19.19 1.50 -34.70
C ILE A 622 -19.46 2.76 -35.55
N ASP A 623 -20.57 3.44 -35.32
CA ASP A 623 -20.80 4.75 -35.94
C ASP A 623 -20.05 5.89 -35.22
N MET A 624 -20.10 7.10 -35.79
CA MET A 624 -19.40 8.27 -35.22
C MET A 624 -19.97 8.77 -33.89
N THR A 625 -21.08 8.20 -33.41
CA THR A 625 -21.66 8.48 -32.09
C THR A 625 -21.26 7.44 -31.03
N GLY A 626 -20.42 6.46 -31.40
CA GLY A 626 -19.98 5.38 -30.52
C GLY A 626 -20.95 4.19 -30.45
N LYS A 627 -22.04 4.20 -31.22
CA LYS A 627 -23.00 3.10 -31.23
C LYS A 627 -22.47 1.92 -32.03
N THR A 628 -22.41 0.74 -31.40
CA THR A 628 -22.08 -0.51 -32.10
C THR A 628 -23.18 -0.88 -33.09
N ILE A 629 -22.80 -1.03 -34.35
CA ILE A 629 -23.68 -1.43 -35.46
C ILE A 629 -23.65 -2.95 -35.66
N SER A 630 -22.47 -3.56 -35.53
CA SER A 630 -22.29 -5.02 -35.62
C SER A 630 -21.08 -5.48 -34.82
N ARG A 631 -21.11 -6.73 -34.36
CA ARG A 631 -20.01 -7.42 -33.67
C ARG A 631 -19.87 -8.84 -34.22
N SER A 632 -18.65 -9.26 -34.55
CA SER A 632 -18.37 -10.64 -34.94
C SER A 632 -18.33 -11.57 -33.73
N ALA A 633 -18.49 -12.87 -33.97
CA ALA A 633 -18.05 -13.85 -32.98
C ALA A 633 -16.50 -13.81 -32.84
N ALA A 634 -16.00 -14.26 -31.70
CA ALA A 634 -14.58 -14.46 -31.50
C ALA A 634 -14.05 -15.49 -32.51
N THR A 635 -12.97 -15.14 -33.19
CA THR A 635 -12.33 -15.94 -34.23
C THR A 635 -10.86 -16.09 -33.88
N ARG A 636 -10.36 -17.33 -33.90
CA ARG A 636 -8.97 -17.64 -33.63
C ARG A 636 -8.09 -17.33 -34.83
N PHE A 637 -6.99 -16.61 -34.61
CA PHE A 637 -5.98 -16.32 -35.61
C PHE A 637 -4.62 -16.82 -35.14
N ASP A 638 -3.85 -17.41 -36.06
CA ASP A 638 -2.49 -17.84 -35.79
C ASP A 638 -1.50 -16.67 -35.88
N GLN A 639 -0.33 -16.82 -35.23
CA GLN A 639 0.80 -15.91 -35.37
C GLN A 639 1.15 -15.66 -36.85
N GLY A 640 1.40 -14.41 -37.21
CA GLY A 640 1.75 -13.95 -38.56
C GLY A 640 0.69 -13.04 -39.18
N THR A 641 0.73 -12.87 -40.50
CA THR A 641 -0.25 -12.03 -41.22
C THR A 641 -1.62 -12.70 -41.28
N ALA A 642 -2.64 -11.97 -40.84
CA ALA A 642 -4.03 -12.39 -40.83
C ALA A 642 -4.91 -11.43 -41.62
N LEU A 643 -6.07 -11.94 -42.05
CA LEU A 643 -7.06 -11.20 -42.82
C LEU A 643 -8.46 -11.51 -42.29
N TYR A 644 -9.24 -10.47 -42.05
CA TYR A 644 -10.67 -10.59 -41.73
C TYR A 644 -11.52 -9.71 -42.65
N THR A 645 -12.60 -10.26 -43.19
CA THR A 645 -13.52 -9.53 -44.07
C THR A 645 -14.73 -9.05 -43.27
N VAL A 646 -14.98 -7.75 -43.30
CA VAL A 646 -16.12 -7.11 -42.65
C VAL A 646 -17.18 -6.77 -43.70
N ASP A 647 -18.40 -7.28 -43.50
CA ASP A 647 -19.58 -6.96 -44.31
C ASP A 647 -20.16 -5.60 -43.86
N VAL A 648 -20.27 -4.66 -44.79
CA VAL A 648 -20.83 -3.33 -44.59
C VAL A 648 -21.99 -3.05 -45.55
N ALA A 649 -22.55 -4.09 -46.19
CA ALA A 649 -23.55 -3.95 -47.22
C ALA A 649 -24.84 -3.28 -46.70
N SER A 650 -25.16 -3.43 -45.42
CA SER A 650 -26.33 -2.85 -44.77
C SER A 650 -26.14 -1.40 -44.30
N LEU A 651 -24.92 -0.86 -44.36
CA LEU A 651 -24.60 0.49 -43.87
C LEU A 651 -24.96 1.55 -44.91
N SER A 652 -25.45 2.69 -44.44
CA SER A 652 -25.65 3.89 -45.27
C SER A 652 -24.31 4.54 -45.62
N SER A 653 -24.25 5.33 -46.70
CA SER A 653 -23.07 6.13 -47.01
C SER A 653 -22.67 7.01 -45.82
N GLY A 654 -21.41 6.94 -45.39
CA GLY A 654 -20.96 7.60 -44.17
C GLY A 654 -19.59 7.14 -43.69
N MET A 655 -19.12 7.75 -42.61
CA MET A 655 -17.90 7.36 -41.91
C MET A 655 -18.26 6.44 -40.74
N PHE A 656 -17.50 5.37 -40.58
CA PHE A 656 -17.61 4.40 -39.50
C PHE A 656 -16.22 4.08 -38.93
N MET A 657 -16.19 3.50 -37.75
CA MET A 657 -15.00 2.91 -37.14
C MET A 657 -15.12 1.40 -37.16
N ILE A 658 -14.03 0.72 -37.52
CA ILE A 658 -13.89 -0.72 -37.36
C ILE A 658 -12.85 -0.97 -36.30
N THR A 659 -13.19 -1.79 -35.31
CA THR A 659 -12.27 -2.17 -34.24
C THR A 659 -11.87 -3.63 -34.33
N ILE A 660 -10.65 -3.93 -33.88
CA ILE A 660 -10.09 -5.26 -33.65
C ILE A 660 -9.86 -5.39 -32.15
N GLU A 661 -10.37 -6.46 -31.54
CA GLU A 661 -10.56 -6.48 -30.09
C GLU A 661 -10.18 -7.83 -29.49
N THR A 662 -9.53 -7.76 -28.33
CA THR A 662 -9.40 -8.85 -27.35
C THR A 662 -10.32 -8.57 -26.17
N ASP A 663 -10.26 -9.41 -25.14
CA ASP A 663 -10.97 -9.15 -23.88
C ASP A 663 -10.36 -7.98 -23.08
N GLN A 664 -9.16 -7.51 -23.45
CA GLN A 664 -8.41 -6.49 -22.71
C GLN A 664 -8.01 -5.26 -23.56
N THR A 665 -8.14 -5.31 -24.89
CA THR A 665 -7.58 -4.27 -25.78
C THR A 665 -8.47 -4.03 -27.00
N ILE A 666 -8.50 -2.80 -27.51
CA ILE A 666 -9.28 -2.37 -28.67
C ILE A 666 -8.41 -1.51 -29.60
N LEU A 667 -8.28 -1.88 -30.88
CA LEU A 667 -7.63 -1.06 -31.92
C LEU A 667 -8.63 -0.64 -32.99
N GLY A 668 -8.69 0.66 -33.32
CA GLY A 668 -9.71 1.22 -34.23
C GLY A 668 -9.18 1.83 -35.53
N ARG A 669 -9.92 1.69 -36.63
CA ARG A 669 -9.63 2.33 -37.93
C ARG A 669 -10.88 2.95 -38.55
N ARG A 670 -10.69 4.12 -39.16
CA ARG A 670 -11.75 4.81 -39.92
C ARG A 670 -12.00 4.14 -41.27
N VAL A 671 -13.26 3.95 -41.60
CA VAL A 671 -13.70 3.45 -42.90
C VAL A 671 -14.81 4.32 -43.48
N PHE A 672 -14.79 4.46 -44.80
CA PHE A 672 -15.80 5.20 -45.55
C PHE A 672 -16.65 4.23 -46.35
N VAL A 673 -17.95 4.19 -46.05
CA VAL A 673 -18.93 3.46 -46.86
C VAL A 673 -19.50 4.44 -47.89
N LYS A 674 -19.49 4.04 -49.16
CA LYS A 674 -20.04 4.80 -50.28
C LYS A 674 -21.03 3.91 -51.04
N LYS A 675 -22.32 4.22 -50.95
CA LYS A 675 -23.42 3.60 -51.69
C LYS A 675 -23.84 4.42 -52.89
#